data_AF-A0A6S8RSS8-F1
#
_entry.id   AF-A0A6S8RSS8-F1
#
_cell.length_a   1.000
_cell.length_b   1.000
_cell.length_c   1.000
_cell.angle_alpha   90.00
_cell.angle_beta   90.00
_cell.angle_gamma   90.00
#
_symmetry.space_group_name_H-M   'P 1'
#
loop_
_entity.id
_entity.type
_entity.pdbx_description
1 polymer ?
#
loop_
_entity_poly.entity_id
_entity_poly.type
_entity_poly.pdbx_seq_one_letter_code
_entity_poly.pdbx_strand_id
1 'polypeptide(L)'
;MASVAPEAGELAPEGKLAPETKRPWKLCSETMHVKVIVVVMTVVMAAFEVGDRMLVVDFVVSFFTVVSLDLFERVGEGGAILGVLLAVSCVAAVVWGSRKIEAMEAYAVKFDDASAKILKDTVNIGPPSLKAPDLRQASDDIDELMGAAAVVFPAFKTEVLQRLVADGSRYECNLKTRERVREKVKLEYNGDAAKIKDLCRGLVVAETLPALEASCAALQKLADAGVVEILQVKNRLRDPPEGDGPTASGYRDLNVNIRFQKHICEVQIIHSELLKLKTNQAPVYNLVRSLGLVGPLPATTAPETRRRPPKRTRAALAVLRIFMARFAAAQGMNYVTNGYGTDVGLANAGQVLLRTMTAPGLVYAAVMAPPYFFCAFLLLRDLLAQFDSTRWRVAAVAAVWVLQFASESGLALYTAMQNLADGSPLALIFAALYIFGCVFVVPCLAAAAAVSLRRRGRKMHVSRVALLYQKYLGLRGLYYRWKILGLQYATVILQAFAKLPEMGALVSTQSHFGDNAVVDLKGAPSPPAYWFFFIMLAINSLYPGALYYYAARSSSRDADTVAALCDVTLDLSYSMGWVFVTKQFFRLCRWTPVEVFQTLGLFTPCVHLLFTCRAVEAAAADQKTPTTAKQPSKKACASHALLSVATLAVIMVASCRDRYPFKAESRCNPCECEGSVLTSCKLAGVARVWSLDLSDKDITEVRSDAFKDIKYTLLNVWLDDNKGLMSLPPDVFDELDVLMNLSLMRTGVTELPSLAGKKYFENLFLDGMNISSIPGDTLAGSRLRFVHATNMPNFQLDAATFARTRQLEAVWIGGSNTNCVELPHEAACVDHRCRFIEELDAEYFIYREFQKDTCEASYDGAPGCGE
;
A
#
# COMPACT_ATOMS: atom_id res chain seq x y z
N MET A 1 36.02 -33.32 -43.73
CA MET A 1 37.40 -33.56 -43.25
C MET A 1 37.31 -33.90 -41.78
N ALA A 2 37.52 -35.17 -41.47
CA ALA A 2 37.39 -35.75 -40.14
C ALA A 2 38.77 -35.87 -39.48
N SER A 3 38.84 -35.64 -38.17
CA SER A 3 39.88 -36.18 -37.27
C SER A 3 39.31 -36.10 -35.84
N VAL A 4 38.63 -37.13 -35.34
CA VAL A 4 39.18 -38.34 -34.70
C VAL A 4 40.15 -37.97 -33.57
N ALA A 5 39.66 -38.02 -32.34
CA ALA A 5 40.44 -38.21 -31.12
C ALA A 5 40.48 -39.71 -30.79
N PRO A 6 41.59 -40.26 -30.26
CA PRO A 6 41.66 -41.67 -29.86
C PRO A 6 41.21 -41.87 -28.40
N GLU A 7 40.56 -43.01 -28.16
CA GLU A 7 40.35 -43.62 -26.84
C GLU A 7 41.62 -44.31 -26.32
N ALA A 8 41.68 -44.43 -24.98
CA ALA A 8 42.46 -45.31 -24.09
C ALA A 8 43.18 -44.45 -23.05
N GLY A 9 42.96 -44.53 -21.74
CA GLY A 9 42.41 -45.59 -20.90
C GLY A 9 43.43 -45.81 -19.80
N GLU A 10 43.17 -45.38 -18.55
CA GLU A 10 43.94 -45.86 -17.40
C GLU A 10 43.25 -45.56 -16.05
N LEU A 11 43.01 -46.66 -15.36
CA LEU A 11 42.76 -46.91 -13.94
C LEU A 11 42.69 -45.74 -12.95
N ALA A 12 41.58 -45.72 -12.21
CA ALA A 12 41.48 -45.06 -10.92
C ALA A 12 42.45 -45.64 -9.88
N PRO A 13 42.95 -44.79 -8.96
CA PRO A 13 43.04 -45.20 -7.57
C PRO A 13 42.37 -44.18 -6.61
N GLU A 14 41.52 -44.74 -5.76
CA GLU A 14 41.32 -44.44 -4.34
C GLU A 14 41.34 -42.97 -3.85
N GLY A 15 40.15 -42.52 -3.45
CA GLY A 15 39.92 -42.06 -2.06
C GLY A 15 40.78 -40.92 -1.54
N LYS A 16 40.53 -39.68 -2.00
CA LYS A 16 40.81 -38.48 -1.20
C LYS A 16 39.56 -37.61 -1.12
N LEU A 17 38.90 -37.63 0.03
CA LEU A 17 37.98 -36.58 0.45
C LEU A 17 38.80 -35.28 0.54
N ALA A 18 38.71 -34.43 -0.48
CA ALA A 18 39.26 -33.08 -0.41
C ALA A 18 38.48 -32.30 0.66
N PRO A 19 39.14 -31.54 1.56
CA PRO A 19 38.43 -30.64 2.45
C PRO A 19 37.79 -29.55 1.59
N GLU A 20 36.47 -29.43 1.61
CA GLU A 20 35.76 -28.26 1.08
C GLU A 20 36.23 -27.01 1.83
N THR A 21 37.31 -26.40 1.37
CA THR A 21 37.64 -25.01 1.69
C THR A 21 36.57 -24.15 1.03
N LYS A 22 35.49 -23.84 1.76
CA LYS A 22 34.49 -22.87 1.33
C LYS A 22 35.21 -21.57 0.98
N ARG A 23 35.28 -21.26 -0.32
CA ARG A 23 35.99 -20.08 -0.84
C ARG A 23 35.42 -18.82 -0.16
N PRO A 24 36.25 -17.90 0.35
CA PRO A 24 35.82 -16.72 1.12
C PRO A 24 34.81 -15.83 0.39
N TRP A 25 34.88 -15.80 -0.95
CA TRP A 25 33.94 -15.07 -1.82
C TRP A 25 32.50 -15.58 -1.74
N LYS A 26 32.31 -16.90 -1.56
CA LYS A 26 30.98 -17.54 -1.45
C LYS A 26 30.29 -17.19 -0.12
N LEU A 27 31.07 -17.06 0.95
CA LEU A 27 30.56 -16.66 2.26
C LEU A 27 30.21 -15.15 2.30
N CYS A 28 30.98 -14.31 1.60
CA CYS A 28 30.69 -12.89 1.44
C CYS A 28 29.43 -12.64 0.59
N SER A 29 29.23 -13.37 -0.52
CA SER A 29 28.02 -13.20 -1.33
C SER A 29 26.77 -13.64 -0.55
N GLU A 30 26.80 -14.80 0.12
CA GLU A 30 25.69 -15.28 0.93
C GLU A 30 25.33 -14.31 2.08
N THR A 31 26.33 -13.79 2.80
CA THR A 31 26.07 -12.80 3.87
C THR A 31 25.59 -11.45 3.33
N MET A 32 26.01 -11.04 2.14
CA MET A 32 25.52 -9.82 1.49
C MET A 32 24.06 -9.96 1.05
N HIS A 33 23.70 -11.09 0.42
CA HIS A 33 22.31 -11.37 0.02
C HIS A 33 21.36 -11.38 1.22
N VAL A 34 21.78 -12.01 2.33
CA VAL A 34 21.00 -12.01 3.58
C VAL A 34 20.79 -10.59 4.10
N LYS A 35 21.83 -9.74 4.10
CA LYS A 35 21.73 -8.36 4.57
C LYS A 35 20.76 -7.54 3.71
N VAL A 36 20.82 -7.67 2.38
CA VAL A 36 19.89 -6.99 1.47
C VAL A 36 18.45 -7.41 1.75
N ILE A 37 18.19 -8.71 1.93
CA ILE A 37 16.85 -9.22 2.23
C ILE A 37 16.33 -8.66 3.57
N VAL A 38 17.18 -8.59 4.59
CA VAL A 38 16.81 -8.00 5.89
C VAL A 38 16.54 -6.50 5.76
N VAL A 39 17.28 -5.78 4.92
CA VAL A 39 17.04 -4.36 4.63
C VAL A 39 15.67 -4.18 3.96
N VAL A 40 15.37 -4.94 2.90
CA VAL A 40 14.06 -4.91 2.22
C VAL A 40 12.94 -5.21 3.21
N MET A 41 13.08 -6.28 4.00
CA MET A 41 12.12 -6.61 5.05
C MET A 41 11.94 -5.45 6.04
N THR A 42 13.02 -4.79 6.47
CA THR A 42 12.98 -3.66 7.40
C THR A 42 12.28 -2.44 6.78
N VAL A 43 12.50 -2.17 5.48
CA VAL A 43 11.80 -1.10 4.75
C VAL A 43 10.31 -1.38 4.66
N VAL A 44 9.92 -2.63 4.35
CA VAL A 44 8.51 -3.02 4.31
C VAL A 44 7.87 -2.92 5.70
N MET A 45 8.56 -3.39 6.75
CA MET A 45 8.11 -3.24 8.13
C MET A 45 8.00 -1.78 8.56
N ALA A 46 8.86 -0.91 8.05
CA ALA A 46 8.78 0.54 8.26
C ALA A 46 7.55 1.13 7.54
N ALA A 47 7.35 0.81 6.27
CA ALA A 47 6.23 1.30 5.43
C ALA A 47 4.87 0.95 6.03
N PHE A 48 4.71 -0.29 6.49
CA PHE A 48 3.47 -0.75 7.10
C PHE A 48 3.49 -0.66 8.63
N GLU A 49 4.52 -0.10 9.26
CA GLU A 49 4.66 -0.03 10.73
C GLU A 49 4.35 -1.34 11.50
N VAL A 50 4.63 -2.51 10.90
CA VAL A 50 4.32 -3.82 11.50
C VAL A 50 5.57 -4.57 11.93
N GLY A 51 5.55 -5.11 13.15
CA GLY A 51 6.50 -6.11 13.63
C GLY A 51 6.06 -7.57 13.43
N ASP A 52 4.86 -7.82 12.89
CA ASP A 52 4.28 -9.15 12.70
C ASP A 52 4.39 -9.58 11.23
N ARG A 53 5.14 -10.65 10.98
CA ARG A 53 5.43 -11.13 9.61
C ARG A 53 4.17 -11.45 8.80
N MET A 54 3.10 -11.93 9.43
CA MET A 54 1.90 -12.31 8.67
C MET A 54 1.14 -11.08 8.21
N LEU A 55 1.00 -10.08 9.09
CA LEU A 55 0.41 -8.80 8.69
C LEU A 55 1.23 -8.11 7.60
N VAL A 56 2.57 -8.19 7.66
CA VAL A 56 3.42 -7.67 6.58
C VAL A 56 3.11 -8.36 5.26
N VAL A 57 3.00 -9.69 5.25
CA VAL A 57 2.67 -10.45 4.03
C VAL A 57 1.31 -10.03 3.48
N ASP A 58 0.29 -9.92 4.33
CA ASP A 58 -1.07 -9.55 3.90
C ASP A 58 -1.10 -8.16 3.24
N PHE A 59 -0.37 -7.18 3.79
CA PHE A 59 -0.27 -5.84 3.22
C PHE A 59 0.56 -5.79 1.93
N VAL A 60 1.67 -6.55 1.85
CA VAL A 60 2.49 -6.66 0.65
C VAL A 60 1.68 -7.26 -0.49
N VAL A 61 0.98 -8.38 -0.24
CA VAL A 61 0.12 -9.02 -1.23
C VAL A 61 -0.94 -8.03 -1.70
N SER A 62 -1.66 -7.41 -0.76
CA SER A 62 -2.70 -6.43 -1.06
C SER A 62 -2.19 -5.28 -1.95
N PHE A 63 -1.02 -4.72 -1.63
CA PHE A 63 -0.40 -3.65 -2.42
C PHE A 63 -0.03 -4.09 -3.83
N PHE A 64 0.67 -5.22 -3.96
CA PHE A 64 1.13 -5.67 -5.27
C PHE A 64 0.00 -6.23 -6.14
N THR A 65 -1.11 -6.71 -5.58
CA THR A 65 -2.29 -7.07 -6.40
C THR A 65 -2.87 -5.84 -7.09
N VAL A 66 -2.94 -4.69 -6.41
CA VAL A 66 -3.38 -3.41 -7.01
C VAL A 66 -2.41 -2.96 -8.10
N VAL A 67 -1.09 -3.05 -7.86
CA VAL A 67 -0.07 -2.75 -8.87
C VAL A 67 -0.16 -3.69 -10.07
N SER A 68 -0.44 -4.98 -9.84
CA SER A 68 -0.57 -5.97 -10.92
C SER A 68 -1.75 -5.64 -11.84
N LEU A 69 -2.87 -5.20 -11.28
CA LEU A 69 -4.04 -4.82 -12.05
C LEU A 69 -3.81 -3.56 -12.89
N ASP A 70 -3.12 -2.55 -12.38
CA ASP A 70 -2.79 -1.35 -13.17
C ASP A 70 -1.73 -1.62 -14.23
N LEU A 71 -0.74 -2.47 -13.95
CA LEU A 71 0.19 -2.93 -14.97
C LEU A 71 -0.53 -3.74 -16.06
N PHE A 72 -1.56 -4.52 -15.69
CA PHE A 72 -2.42 -5.20 -16.66
C PHE A 72 -3.12 -4.21 -17.58
N GLU A 73 -3.74 -3.17 -17.03
CA GLU A 73 -4.42 -2.15 -17.85
C GLU A 73 -3.45 -1.37 -18.75
N ARG A 74 -2.19 -1.18 -18.35
CA ARG A 74 -1.20 -0.41 -19.14
C ARG A 74 -0.51 -1.20 -20.24
N VAL A 75 -0.14 -2.45 -19.98
CA VAL A 75 0.71 -3.26 -20.87
C VAL A 75 0.23 -4.70 -21.05
N GLY A 76 -1.00 -5.01 -20.64
CA GLY A 76 -1.64 -6.32 -20.80
C GLY A 76 -1.12 -7.40 -19.84
N GLU A 77 -1.31 -8.66 -20.22
CA GLU A 77 -1.00 -9.84 -19.39
C GLU A 77 0.45 -9.85 -18.84
N GLY A 78 1.43 -9.39 -19.64
CA GLY A 78 2.82 -9.31 -19.21
C GLY A 78 3.03 -8.39 -17.99
N GLY A 79 2.25 -7.31 -17.90
CA GLY A 79 2.25 -6.41 -16.75
C GLY A 79 1.69 -7.07 -15.49
N ALA A 80 0.59 -7.82 -15.61
CA ALA A 80 0.01 -8.58 -14.51
C ALA A 80 1.00 -9.59 -13.94
N ILE A 81 1.67 -10.36 -14.81
CA ILE A 81 2.67 -11.36 -14.43
C ILE A 81 3.82 -10.69 -13.69
N LEU A 82 4.32 -9.55 -14.18
CA LEU A 82 5.37 -8.79 -13.52
C LEU A 82 4.96 -8.37 -12.10
N GLY A 83 3.75 -7.83 -11.94
CA GLY A 83 3.22 -7.43 -10.63
C GLY A 83 3.15 -8.61 -9.65
N VAL A 84 2.67 -9.78 -10.09
CA VAL A 84 2.61 -11.00 -9.28
C VAL A 84 4.01 -11.50 -8.92
N LEU A 85 4.95 -11.50 -9.86
CA LEU A 85 6.35 -11.89 -9.60
C LEU A 85 7.02 -10.97 -8.57
N LEU A 86 6.75 -9.67 -8.63
CA LEU A 86 7.20 -8.71 -7.62
C LEU A 86 6.57 -9.02 -6.25
N ALA A 87 5.27 -9.30 -6.20
CA ALA A 87 4.57 -9.70 -4.97
C ALA A 87 5.22 -10.94 -4.33
N VAL A 88 5.38 -12.01 -5.12
CA VAL A 88 5.98 -13.28 -4.68
C VAL A 88 7.42 -13.06 -4.21
N SER A 89 8.20 -12.26 -4.93
CA SER A 89 9.58 -11.94 -4.57
C SER A 89 9.66 -11.19 -3.24
N CYS A 90 8.81 -10.18 -3.03
CA CYS A 90 8.74 -9.44 -1.77
C CYS A 90 8.27 -10.32 -0.60
N VAL A 91 7.24 -11.14 -0.80
CA VAL A 91 6.75 -12.09 0.22
C VAL A 91 7.84 -13.12 0.55
N ALA A 92 8.50 -13.69 -0.46
CA ALA A 92 9.60 -14.62 -0.26
C ALA A 92 10.74 -13.98 0.54
N ALA A 93 11.11 -12.74 0.22
CA ALA A 93 12.12 -11.99 0.97
C ALA A 93 11.73 -11.79 2.44
N VAL A 94 10.49 -11.36 2.73
CA VAL A 94 9.99 -11.16 4.10
C VAL A 94 9.96 -12.47 4.87
N VAL A 95 9.39 -13.53 4.29
CA VAL A 95 9.25 -14.84 4.95
C VAL A 95 10.60 -15.49 5.18
N TRP A 96 11.48 -15.47 4.18
CA TRP A 96 12.82 -16.03 4.29
C TRP A 96 13.68 -15.26 5.29
N GLY A 97 13.67 -13.93 5.23
CA GLY A 97 14.40 -13.08 6.18
C GLY A 97 13.94 -13.29 7.62
N SER A 98 12.62 -13.34 7.83
CA SER A 98 12.02 -13.61 9.14
C SER A 98 12.43 -14.98 9.69
N ARG A 99 12.28 -16.04 8.88
CA ARG A 99 12.66 -17.42 9.26
C ARG A 99 14.15 -17.54 9.60
N LYS A 100 15.03 -16.85 8.88
CA LYS A 100 16.46 -16.86 9.16
C LYS A 100 16.81 -16.22 10.49
N ILE A 101 16.12 -15.13 10.87
CA ILE A 101 16.32 -14.47 12.16
C ILE A 101 15.75 -15.33 13.30
N GLU A 102 14.56 -15.91 13.13
CA GLU A 102 13.87 -16.75 14.12
C GLU A 102 14.45 -18.17 14.25
N ALA A 103 15.35 -18.58 13.35
CA ALA A 103 16.02 -19.88 13.43
C ALA A 103 16.87 -20.02 14.71
N MET A 104 17.29 -18.91 15.32
CA MET A 104 18.08 -18.93 16.55
C MET A 104 17.31 -19.57 17.71
N GLU A 105 16.00 -19.34 17.82
CA GLU A 105 15.11 -19.95 18.82
C GLU A 105 14.97 -21.46 18.60
N ALA A 106 14.85 -21.90 17.34
CA ALA A 106 14.79 -23.32 17.01
C ALA A 106 16.11 -24.04 17.38
N TYR A 107 17.26 -23.38 17.24
CA TYR A 107 18.52 -23.92 17.73
C TYR A 107 18.59 -23.93 19.26
N ALA A 108 18.06 -22.91 19.94
CA ALA A 108 18.04 -22.89 21.40
C ALA A 108 17.30 -24.10 21.99
N VAL A 109 16.13 -24.44 21.44
CA VAL A 109 15.38 -25.65 21.84
C VAL A 109 16.21 -26.92 21.60
N LYS A 110 16.86 -27.05 20.42
CA LYS A 110 17.72 -28.20 20.13
C LYS A 110 18.91 -28.31 21.10
N PHE A 111 19.46 -27.19 21.53
CA PHE A 111 20.51 -27.17 22.54
C PHE A 111 19.99 -27.59 23.91
N ASP A 112 18.80 -27.15 24.31
CA ASP A 112 18.18 -27.55 25.57
C ASP A 112 17.91 -29.07 25.58
N ASP A 113 17.34 -29.61 24.50
CA ASP A 113 17.09 -31.06 24.35
C ASP A 113 18.39 -31.88 24.39
N ALA A 114 19.42 -31.44 23.68
CA ALA A 114 20.72 -32.10 23.69
C ALA A 114 21.38 -32.03 25.08
N SER A 115 21.31 -30.87 25.73
CA SER A 115 21.85 -30.68 27.08
C SER A 115 21.14 -31.54 28.10
N ALA A 116 19.81 -31.62 28.06
CA ALA A 116 19.00 -32.48 28.93
C ALA A 116 19.29 -33.97 28.74
N LYS A 117 19.73 -34.38 27.54
CA LYS A 117 20.15 -35.77 27.27
C LYS A 117 21.57 -36.04 27.79
N ILE A 118 22.49 -35.09 27.63
CA ILE A 118 23.92 -35.26 27.93
C ILE A 118 24.23 -35.06 29.42
N LEU A 119 23.58 -34.09 30.06
CA LEU A 119 23.90 -33.62 31.42
C LEU A 119 22.97 -34.19 32.50
N LYS A 120 22.25 -35.28 32.21
CA LYS A 120 21.33 -35.88 33.18
C LYS A 120 22.10 -36.43 34.40
N ASP A 121 21.75 -35.92 35.58
CA ASP A 121 22.19 -36.35 36.91
C ASP A 121 23.70 -36.26 37.23
N THR A 122 24.41 -35.28 36.65
CA THR A 122 25.88 -35.18 36.78
C THR A 122 26.37 -34.21 37.86
N VAL A 123 27.42 -34.59 38.61
CA VAL A 123 27.98 -33.80 39.73
C VAL A 123 29.33 -33.14 39.37
N ASN A 124 30.06 -33.63 38.35
CA ASN A 124 31.48 -33.29 38.16
C ASN A 124 31.85 -32.65 36.79
N ILE A 125 31.01 -31.72 36.30
CA ILE A 125 31.20 -30.96 35.04
C ILE A 125 32.07 -29.71 35.20
N GLY A 126 33.20 -29.85 35.90
CA GLY A 126 34.20 -28.81 36.12
C GLY A 126 33.85 -27.79 37.22
N PRO A 127 34.76 -26.84 37.50
CA PRO A 127 34.64 -25.91 38.63
C PRO A 127 33.43 -24.94 38.47
N PRO A 128 32.92 -24.39 39.58
CA PRO A 128 31.87 -23.37 39.54
C PRO A 128 32.35 -22.11 38.81
N SER A 129 31.41 -21.29 38.35
CA SER A 129 31.75 -20.05 37.64
C SER A 129 32.53 -19.08 38.53
N LEU A 130 33.62 -18.52 37.97
CA LEU A 130 34.53 -17.59 38.63
C LEU A 130 34.63 -16.31 37.81
N LYS A 131 34.17 -15.19 38.37
CA LYS A 131 34.25 -13.86 37.72
C LYS A 131 35.53 -13.12 38.15
N ALA A 132 36.39 -12.84 37.18
CA ALA A 132 37.48 -11.88 37.36
C ALA A 132 37.02 -10.44 37.02
N PRO A 133 37.38 -9.43 37.83
CA PRO A 133 36.92 -8.05 37.66
C PRO A 133 37.54 -7.31 36.47
N ASP A 134 38.83 -7.54 36.14
CA ASP A 134 39.44 -6.99 34.92
C ASP A 134 40.61 -7.87 34.46
N LEU A 135 40.49 -8.51 33.30
CA LEU A 135 41.55 -9.35 32.72
C LEU A 135 42.18 -8.62 31.55
N ARG A 136 43.48 -8.33 31.68
CA ARG A 136 44.28 -7.60 30.71
C ARG A 136 45.56 -8.36 30.36
N GLN A 137 45.93 -8.31 29.09
CA GLN A 137 47.24 -8.72 28.59
C GLN A 137 48.30 -7.67 28.97
N ALA A 138 49.57 -8.01 28.74
CA ALA A 138 50.71 -7.17 29.11
C ALA A 138 50.92 -5.93 28.21
N SER A 139 50.30 -5.88 27.03
CA SER A 139 50.38 -4.77 26.06
C SER A 139 48.99 -4.44 25.52
N ASP A 140 48.80 -3.23 25.00
CA ASP A 140 47.63 -2.78 24.24
C ASP A 140 47.92 -2.62 22.74
N ASP A 141 49.14 -2.94 22.29
CA ASP A 141 49.49 -3.03 20.88
C ASP A 141 49.16 -4.40 20.30
N ILE A 142 48.46 -4.42 19.16
CA ILE A 142 47.99 -5.66 18.53
C ILE A 142 49.15 -6.53 18.05
N ASP A 143 50.23 -5.93 17.54
CA ASP A 143 51.32 -6.65 16.90
C ASP A 143 52.24 -7.27 17.95
N GLU A 144 52.53 -6.54 19.02
CA GLU A 144 53.25 -7.06 20.19
C GLU A 144 52.52 -8.25 20.83
N LEU A 145 51.20 -8.13 21.02
CA LEU A 145 50.38 -9.20 21.58
C LEU A 145 50.36 -10.44 20.69
N MET A 146 50.26 -10.26 19.37
CA MET A 146 50.31 -11.37 18.42
C MET A 146 51.69 -12.04 18.38
N GLY A 147 52.77 -11.26 18.47
CA GLY A 147 54.14 -11.77 18.57
C GLY A 147 54.33 -12.62 19.83
N ALA A 148 53.91 -12.11 20.99
CA ALA A 148 53.95 -12.85 22.25
C ALA A 148 53.11 -14.14 22.20
N ALA A 149 51.90 -14.07 21.62
CA ALA A 149 51.05 -15.23 21.45
C ALA A 149 51.68 -16.31 20.54
N ALA A 150 52.32 -15.92 19.44
CA ALA A 150 52.98 -16.84 18.52
C ALA A 150 54.13 -17.62 19.18
N VAL A 151 54.86 -17.00 20.12
CA VAL A 151 55.92 -17.66 20.90
C VAL A 151 55.35 -18.67 21.89
N VAL A 152 54.25 -18.33 22.58
CA VAL A 152 53.63 -19.18 23.60
C VAL A 152 52.81 -20.33 22.98
N PHE A 153 52.32 -20.17 21.75
CA PHE A 153 51.38 -21.08 21.10
C PHE A 153 51.84 -22.56 21.01
N PRO A 154 53.08 -22.90 20.62
CA PRO A 154 53.53 -24.29 20.56
C PRO A 154 53.54 -24.97 21.94
N ALA A 155 54.04 -24.28 22.97
CA ALA A 155 54.08 -24.80 24.34
C ALA A 155 52.67 -24.94 24.92
N PHE A 156 51.76 -24.00 24.64
CA PHE A 156 50.35 -24.10 25.03
C PHE A 156 49.69 -25.36 24.45
N LYS A 157 50.02 -25.73 23.21
CA LYS A 157 49.49 -26.94 22.57
C LYS A 157 49.93 -28.23 23.28
N THR A 158 51.21 -28.34 23.62
CA THR A 158 51.80 -29.58 24.17
C THR A 158 51.68 -29.68 25.69
N GLU A 159 51.87 -28.58 26.41
CA GLU A 159 51.91 -28.57 27.87
C GLU A 159 50.55 -28.37 28.52
N VAL A 160 49.60 -27.77 27.80
CA VAL A 160 48.22 -27.57 28.28
C VAL A 160 47.27 -28.51 27.53
N LEU A 161 47.02 -28.30 26.24
CA LEU A 161 45.90 -28.96 25.54
C LEU A 161 46.05 -30.48 25.42
N GLN A 162 47.24 -31.00 25.10
CA GLN A 162 47.47 -32.44 25.06
C GLN A 162 47.22 -33.12 26.42
N ARG A 163 47.53 -32.44 27.52
CA ARG A 163 47.32 -32.96 28.89
C ARG A 163 45.85 -32.90 29.34
N LEU A 164 45.02 -32.13 28.66
CA LEU A 164 43.58 -32.05 28.90
C LEU A 164 42.79 -33.13 28.15
N VAL A 165 43.41 -33.84 27.22
CA VAL A 165 42.77 -34.92 26.46
C VAL A 165 42.72 -36.19 27.30
N ALA A 166 41.50 -36.65 27.58
CA ALA A 166 41.21 -37.98 28.09
C ALA A 166 40.86 -38.96 26.94
N ASP A 167 40.78 -40.25 27.25
CA ASP A 167 40.27 -41.25 26.31
C ASP A 167 38.85 -40.91 25.86
N GLY A 168 38.58 -40.98 24.55
CA GLY A 168 37.33 -40.49 23.97
C GLY A 168 37.19 -38.96 23.88
N SER A 169 38.30 -38.21 23.94
CA SER A 169 38.33 -36.77 23.65
C SER A 169 39.43 -36.41 22.65
N ARG A 170 39.31 -35.23 22.04
CA ARG A 170 40.31 -34.67 21.12
C ARG A 170 40.44 -33.18 21.36
N TYR A 171 41.54 -32.57 20.92
CA TYR A 171 41.71 -31.13 20.98
C TYR A 171 41.94 -30.50 19.61
N GLU A 172 41.46 -29.27 19.47
CA GLU A 172 41.77 -28.36 18.37
C GLU A 172 42.43 -27.12 18.98
N CYS A 173 43.44 -26.57 18.31
CA CYS A 173 44.16 -25.40 18.77
C CYS A 173 44.36 -24.43 17.63
N ASN A 174 44.09 -23.14 17.86
CA ASN A 174 44.21 -22.13 16.84
C ASN A 174 44.81 -20.84 17.40
N LEU A 175 45.77 -20.27 16.67
CA LEU A 175 46.24 -18.91 16.87
C LEU A 175 45.34 -17.98 16.06
N LYS A 176 44.86 -16.92 16.69
CA LYS A 176 43.87 -16.03 16.06
C LYS A 176 44.51 -15.11 15.02
N THR A 177 43.84 -14.93 13.88
CA THR A 177 44.36 -14.07 12.80
C THR A 177 44.24 -12.58 13.14
N ARG A 178 45.10 -11.78 12.51
CA ARG A 178 45.17 -10.33 12.73
C ARG A 178 43.87 -9.61 12.38
N GLU A 179 43.19 -9.97 11.29
CA GLU A 179 41.90 -9.34 10.96
C GLU A 179 40.85 -9.61 12.04
N ARG A 180 40.83 -10.85 12.57
CA ARG A 180 39.84 -11.24 13.59
C ARG A 180 40.11 -10.60 14.95
N VAL A 181 41.38 -10.37 15.28
CA VAL A 181 41.79 -9.59 16.47
C VAL A 181 41.28 -8.16 16.35
N ARG A 182 41.58 -7.47 15.24
CA ARG A 182 41.09 -6.09 14.98
C ARG A 182 39.57 -5.99 15.06
N GLU A 183 38.86 -6.94 14.47
CA GLU A 183 37.39 -6.98 14.51
C GLU A 183 36.85 -7.10 15.96
N LYS A 184 37.42 -8.01 16.77
CA LYS A 184 37.02 -8.18 18.17
C LYS A 184 37.32 -6.96 19.02
N VAL A 185 38.50 -6.37 18.89
CA VAL A 185 38.88 -5.16 19.62
C VAL A 185 37.91 -4.02 19.36
N LYS A 186 37.49 -3.85 18.10
CA LYS A 186 36.51 -2.84 17.71
C LYS A 186 35.09 -3.13 18.23
N LEU A 187 34.64 -4.38 18.18
CA LEU A 187 33.24 -4.74 18.49
C LEU A 187 32.97 -5.04 19.98
N GLU A 188 33.93 -5.66 20.68
CA GLU A 188 33.73 -6.20 22.04
C GLU A 188 34.50 -5.42 23.12
N TYR A 189 35.58 -4.72 22.75
CA TYR A 189 36.49 -4.08 23.72
C TYR A 189 36.61 -2.56 23.56
N ASN A 190 35.74 -1.91 22.77
CA ASN A 190 35.75 -0.47 22.53
C ASN A 190 37.13 0.10 22.10
N GLY A 191 37.92 -0.69 21.36
CA GLY A 191 39.24 -0.28 20.89
C GLY A 191 40.42 -0.69 21.78
N ASP A 192 40.18 -1.19 22.99
CA ASP A 192 41.24 -1.60 23.94
C ASP A 192 41.72 -3.03 23.64
N ALA A 193 42.90 -3.17 23.02
CA ALA A 193 43.43 -4.48 22.63
C ALA A 193 43.94 -5.30 23.81
N ALA A 194 44.32 -4.66 24.93
CA ALA A 194 44.79 -5.37 26.13
C ALA A 194 43.72 -6.29 26.71
N LYS A 195 42.44 -6.09 26.40
CA LYS A 195 41.33 -6.93 26.89
C LYS A 195 41.12 -8.21 26.10
N ILE A 196 41.91 -8.47 25.05
CA ILE A 196 41.77 -9.70 24.26
C ILE A 196 42.30 -10.92 25.01
N LYS A 197 41.48 -11.97 25.10
CA LYS A 197 41.78 -13.17 25.92
C LYS A 197 41.99 -14.44 25.11
N ASP A 198 41.64 -14.41 23.82
CA ASP A 198 41.54 -15.59 22.97
C ASP A 198 42.49 -15.53 21.76
N LEU A 199 43.70 -14.98 21.95
CA LEU A 199 44.77 -15.03 20.95
C LEU A 199 45.24 -16.47 20.74
N CYS A 200 45.65 -17.12 21.83
CA CYS A 200 45.87 -18.57 21.90
C CYS A 200 44.58 -19.23 22.40
N ARG A 201 43.91 -19.98 21.53
CA ARG A 201 42.66 -20.67 21.87
C ARG A 201 42.77 -22.17 21.67
N GLY A 202 42.31 -22.91 22.68
CA GLY A 202 42.15 -24.36 22.64
C GLY A 202 40.70 -24.76 22.80
N LEU A 203 40.30 -25.81 22.08
CA LEU A 203 39.00 -26.45 22.17
C LEU A 203 39.20 -27.94 22.43
N VAL A 204 38.77 -28.43 23.59
CA VAL A 204 38.71 -29.85 23.92
C VAL A 204 37.29 -30.34 23.64
N VAL A 205 37.18 -31.37 22.81
CA VAL A 205 35.92 -31.98 22.37
C VAL A 205 35.84 -33.38 22.97
N ALA A 206 34.91 -33.59 23.88
CA ALA A 206 34.64 -34.88 24.49
C ALA A 206 33.52 -35.60 23.74
N GLU A 207 33.70 -36.87 23.39
CA GLU A 207 32.67 -37.66 22.68
C GLU A 207 31.63 -38.25 23.63
N THR A 208 31.98 -38.40 24.90
CA THR A 208 31.15 -38.97 25.96
C THR A 208 31.18 -38.09 27.21
N LEU A 209 30.21 -38.28 28.10
CA LEU A 209 30.15 -37.57 29.39
C LEU A 209 31.36 -37.89 30.30
N PRO A 210 31.83 -39.15 30.46
CA PRO A 210 33.04 -39.43 31.24
C PRO A 210 34.30 -38.74 30.69
N ALA A 211 34.44 -38.67 29.36
CA ALA A 211 35.56 -37.96 28.74
C ALA A 211 35.49 -36.44 29.02
N LEU A 212 34.27 -35.87 29.10
CA LEU A 212 34.04 -34.47 29.46
C LEU A 212 34.47 -34.20 30.91
N GLU A 213 34.05 -35.04 31.85
CA GLU A 213 34.42 -34.95 33.27
C GLU A 213 35.93 -35.12 33.46
N ALA A 214 36.54 -36.11 32.81
CA ALA A 214 37.99 -36.36 32.88
C ALA A 214 38.79 -35.17 32.35
N SER A 215 38.35 -34.55 31.24
CA SER A 215 38.99 -33.36 30.68
C SER A 215 38.89 -32.15 31.64
N CYS A 216 37.74 -32.00 32.33
CA CYS A 216 37.55 -30.95 33.33
C CYS A 216 38.42 -31.19 34.58
N ALA A 217 38.54 -32.43 35.03
CA ALA A 217 39.40 -32.80 36.16
C ALA A 217 40.89 -32.61 35.83
N ALA A 218 41.31 -32.90 34.59
CA ALA A 218 42.67 -32.66 34.13
C ALA A 218 43.05 -31.16 34.19
N LEU A 219 42.12 -30.26 33.88
CA LEU A 219 42.34 -28.82 33.99
C LEU A 219 42.60 -28.39 35.43
N GLN A 220 41.85 -28.94 36.39
CA GLN A 220 42.07 -28.65 37.80
C GLN A 220 43.43 -29.17 38.26
N LYS A 221 43.82 -30.39 37.87
CA LYS A 221 45.14 -30.97 38.18
C LYS A 221 46.29 -30.11 37.65
N LEU A 222 46.17 -29.54 36.45
CA LEU A 222 47.19 -28.64 35.90
C LEU A 222 47.31 -27.34 36.68
N ALA A 223 46.18 -26.82 37.18
CA ALA A 223 46.16 -25.64 38.03
C ALA A 223 46.79 -25.93 39.40
N ASP A 224 46.44 -27.06 40.01
CA ASP A 224 46.98 -27.49 41.31
C ASP A 224 48.51 -27.77 41.24
N ALA A 225 48.99 -28.25 40.09
CA ALA A 225 50.41 -28.44 39.80
C ALA A 225 51.16 -27.14 39.46
N GLY A 226 50.49 -25.99 39.40
CA GLY A 226 51.09 -24.69 39.10
C GLY A 226 51.51 -24.49 37.65
N VAL A 227 51.09 -25.36 36.73
CA VAL A 227 51.42 -25.25 35.29
C VAL A 227 50.65 -24.09 34.64
N VAL A 228 49.40 -23.88 35.07
CA VAL A 228 48.51 -22.82 34.60
C VAL A 228 47.83 -22.13 35.77
N GLU A 229 47.56 -20.84 35.65
CA GLU A 229 46.77 -20.10 36.64
C GLU A 229 45.36 -19.89 36.08
N ILE A 230 44.32 -20.39 36.76
CA ILE A 230 42.92 -20.17 36.34
C ILE A 230 42.51 -18.75 36.73
N LEU A 231 42.27 -17.90 35.73
CA LEU A 231 41.91 -16.49 35.94
C LEU A 231 40.39 -16.28 35.97
N GLN A 232 39.66 -16.93 35.07
CA GLN A 232 38.20 -16.79 34.97
C GLN A 232 37.60 -18.09 34.44
N VAL A 233 36.50 -18.53 35.08
CA VAL A 233 35.72 -19.70 34.66
C VAL A 233 34.32 -19.22 34.29
N LYS A 234 33.91 -19.50 33.06
CA LYS A 234 32.53 -19.37 32.60
C LYS A 234 31.95 -20.75 32.37
N ASN A 235 31.33 -21.31 33.40
CA ASN A 235 30.74 -22.63 33.34
C ASN A 235 29.28 -22.53 32.90
N ARG A 236 29.03 -22.68 31.59
CA ARG A 236 27.67 -22.67 31.01
C ARG A 236 27.03 -24.06 31.00
N LEU A 237 27.78 -25.09 31.39
CA LEU A 237 27.25 -26.44 31.56
C LEU A 237 26.42 -26.54 32.85
N ARG A 238 26.78 -25.76 33.89
CA ARG A 238 26.01 -25.61 35.13
C ARG A 238 24.99 -24.49 35.04
N ASP A 239 23.82 -24.68 35.63
CA ASP A 239 22.81 -23.63 35.79
C ASP A 239 23.11 -22.77 37.04
N PRO A 240 22.58 -21.53 37.12
CA PRO A 240 22.72 -20.69 38.31
C PRO A 240 22.14 -21.37 39.57
N PRO A 241 22.73 -21.20 40.77
CA PRO A 241 23.79 -20.23 41.10
C PRO A 241 25.22 -20.73 40.92
N GLU A 242 25.44 -22.02 40.68
CA GLU A 242 26.79 -22.62 40.59
C GLU A 242 27.50 -22.36 39.25
N GLY A 243 26.73 -22.07 38.20
CA GLY A 243 27.22 -21.75 36.86
C GLY A 243 26.63 -20.46 36.27
N ASP A 244 26.98 -20.21 35.02
CA ASP A 244 26.44 -19.10 34.22
C ASP A 244 25.14 -19.45 33.49
N GLY A 245 24.78 -20.73 33.41
CA GLY A 245 23.69 -21.22 32.56
C GLY A 245 23.97 -21.07 31.05
N PRO A 246 23.01 -21.45 30.20
CA PRO A 246 23.17 -21.41 28.75
C PRO A 246 23.26 -19.96 28.26
N THR A 247 23.95 -19.76 27.13
CA THR A 247 23.84 -18.48 26.42
C THR A 247 22.42 -18.26 25.90
N ALA A 248 22.09 -17.03 25.46
CA ALA A 248 20.80 -16.71 24.85
C ALA A 248 20.45 -17.53 23.58
N SER A 249 21.40 -18.30 23.05
CA SER A 249 21.22 -19.20 21.92
C SER A 249 21.03 -20.67 22.34
N GLY A 250 20.92 -20.94 23.64
CA GLY A 250 20.91 -22.29 24.24
C GLY A 250 22.30 -22.92 24.35
N TYR A 251 23.32 -22.36 23.70
CA TYR A 251 24.66 -22.94 23.65
C TYR A 251 25.33 -22.99 25.04
N ARG A 252 25.91 -24.16 25.36
CA ARG A 252 26.62 -24.48 26.61
C ARG A 252 28.04 -24.96 26.34
N ASP A 253 29.00 -24.48 27.12
CA ASP A 253 30.40 -24.88 27.17
C ASP A 253 31.02 -24.52 28.52
N LEU A 254 32.17 -25.13 28.83
CA LEU A 254 33.06 -24.67 29.89
C LEU A 254 34.15 -23.82 29.24
N ASN A 255 34.10 -22.50 29.42
CA ASN A 255 35.09 -21.57 28.89
C ASN A 255 35.97 -21.05 30.03
N VAL A 256 37.27 -21.28 29.95
CA VAL A 256 38.23 -20.93 31.00
C VAL A 256 39.33 -20.06 30.40
N ASN A 257 39.55 -18.91 31.01
CA ASN A 257 40.72 -18.08 30.72
C ASN A 257 41.82 -18.45 31.72
N ILE A 258 42.99 -18.78 31.21
CA ILE A 258 44.16 -19.17 32.01
C ILE A 258 45.32 -18.22 31.74
N ARG A 259 46.22 -18.06 32.73
CA ARG A 259 47.56 -17.51 32.50
C ARG A 259 48.52 -18.66 32.26
N PHE A 260 49.19 -18.64 31.13
CA PHE A 260 50.26 -19.57 30.79
C PHE A 260 51.45 -18.78 30.25
N GLN A 261 52.63 -18.92 30.86
CA GLN A 261 53.86 -18.19 30.48
C GLN A 261 53.65 -16.68 30.31
N LYS A 262 52.97 -16.03 31.29
CA LYS A 262 52.60 -14.60 31.30
C LYS A 262 51.60 -14.15 30.21
N HIS A 263 51.09 -15.06 29.38
CA HIS A 263 50.07 -14.77 28.38
C HIS A 263 48.70 -15.29 28.82
N ILE A 264 47.63 -14.55 28.50
CA ILE A 264 46.26 -15.04 28.73
C ILE A 264 45.81 -15.88 27.54
N CYS A 265 45.43 -17.13 27.80
CA CYS A 265 44.93 -18.09 26.82
C CYS A 265 43.49 -18.49 27.15
N GLU A 266 42.71 -18.89 26.14
CA GLU A 266 41.33 -19.38 26.31
C GLU A 266 41.27 -20.89 26.04
N VAL A 267 40.77 -21.66 27.01
CA VAL A 267 40.47 -23.09 26.87
C VAL A 267 38.96 -23.29 26.93
N GLN A 268 38.40 -23.97 25.93
CA GLN A 268 37.00 -24.35 25.89
C GLN A 268 36.86 -25.87 25.95
N ILE A 269 36.02 -26.39 26.83
CA ILE A 269 35.70 -27.81 26.90
C ILE A 269 34.22 -27.98 26.55
N ILE A 270 33.92 -28.86 25.59
CA ILE A 270 32.57 -29.08 25.06
C ILE A 270 32.32 -30.54 24.70
N HIS A 271 31.06 -30.98 24.81
CA HIS A 271 30.63 -32.27 24.29
C HIS A 271 30.42 -32.24 22.76
N SER A 272 30.75 -33.33 22.06
CA SER A 272 30.71 -33.47 20.60
C SER A 272 29.35 -33.11 19.99
N GLU A 273 28.25 -33.60 20.57
CA GLU A 273 26.88 -33.29 20.17
C GLU A 273 26.54 -31.79 20.26
N LEU A 274 27.00 -31.09 21.32
CA LEU A 274 26.81 -29.64 21.45
C LEU A 274 27.66 -28.87 20.43
N LEU A 275 28.85 -29.37 20.09
CA LEU A 275 29.70 -28.77 19.06
C LEU A 275 29.10 -28.90 17.67
N LYS A 276 28.51 -30.05 17.32
CA LYS A 276 27.80 -30.25 16.03
C LYS A 276 26.68 -29.22 15.87
N LEU A 277 25.90 -28.98 16.93
CA LEU A 277 24.86 -27.96 16.95
C LEU A 277 25.43 -26.54 16.80
N LYS A 278 26.55 -26.24 17.46
CA LYS A 278 27.24 -24.93 17.38
C LYS A 278 27.67 -24.61 15.95
N THR A 279 28.25 -25.57 15.24
CA THR A 279 28.71 -25.39 13.85
C THR A 279 27.56 -25.00 12.93
N ASN A 280 26.40 -25.64 13.09
CA ASN A 280 25.20 -25.33 12.31
C ASN A 280 24.53 -24.02 12.74
N GLN A 281 24.59 -23.66 14.02
CA GLN A 281 24.04 -22.41 14.55
C GLN A 281 24.88 -21.18 14.18
N ALA A 282 26.21 -21.31 14.03
CA ALA A 282 27.13 -20.18 13.89
C ALA A 282 26.74 -19.15 12.80
N PRO A 283 26.30 -19.53 11.58
CA PRO A 283 25.86 -18.56 10.57
C PRO A 283 24.65 -17.73 11.04
N VAL A 284 23.67 -18.37 11.67
CA VAL A 284 22.46 -17.72 12.21
C VAL A 284 22.82 -16.81 13.38
N TYR A 285 23.64 -17.28 14.30
CA TYR A 285 24.13 -16.48 15.43
C TYR A 285 24.87 -15.22 14.95
N ASN A 286 25.77 -15.36 13.97
CA ASN A 286 26.52 -14.24 13.41
C ASN A 286 25.60 -13.22 12.73
N LEU A 287 24.56 -13.67 12.03
CA LEU A 287 23.54 -12.78 11.47
C LEU A 287 22.82 -11.99 12.57
N VAL A 288 22.22 -12.68 13.55
CA VAL A 288 21.48 -12.06 14.66
C VAL A 288 22.39 -11.13 15.47
N ARG A 289 23.66 -11.50 15.65
CA ARG A 289 24.71 -10.66 16.27
C ARG A 289 25.01 -9.41 15.45
N SER A 290 25.12 -9.51 14.13
CA SER A 290 25.35 -8.35 13.26
C SER A 290 24.18 -7.36 13.29
N LEU A 291 22.96 -7.85 13.53
CA LEU A 291 21.75 -7.05 13.76
C LEU A 291 21.60 -6.62 15.23
N GLY A 292 22.54 -7.01 16.11
CA GLY A 292 22.50 -6.73 17.54
C GLY A 292 21.25 -7.26 18.26
N LEU A 293 20.65 -8.34 17.78
CA LEU A 293 19.43 -8.95 18.35
C LEU A 293 19.78 -10.13 19.28
N VAL A 294 21.03 -10.22 19.73
CA VAL A 294 21.50 -11.24 20.67
C VAL A 294 21.07 -10.86 22.06
N GLY A 295 20.40 -11.78 22.74
CA GLY A 295 19.86 -11.60 24.07
C GLY A 295 18.64 -12.50 24.30
N PRO A 296 18.24 -12.69 25.57
CA PRO A 296 16.98 -13.34 25.88
C PRO A 296 15.85 -12.50 25.31
N LEU A 297 14.86 -13.17 24.72
CA LEU A 297 13.62 -12.51 24.38
C LEU A 297 12.93 -12.08 25.68
N PRO A 298 12.24 -10.92 25.70
CA PRO A 298 11.45 -10.52 26.86
C PRO A 298 10.56 -11.69 27.29
N ALA A 299 10.55 -12.01 28.59
CA ALA A 299 9.70 -13.08 29.10
C ALA A 299 8.27 -12.86 28.62
N THR A 300 7.58 -13.95 28.23
CA THR A 300 6.15 -13.90 27.93
C THR A 300 5.43 -13.36 29.15
N THR A 301 5.15 -12.07 29.18
CA THR A 301 4.28 -11.48 30.18
C THR A 301 2.93 -12.20 30.06
N ALA A 302 2.27 -12.46 31.19
CA ALA A 302 0.86 -12.85 31.20
C ALA A 302 0.06 -11.91 30.27
N PRO A 303 -1.14 -12.29 29.77
CA PRO A 303 -1.90 -11.55 28.75
C PRO A 303 -2.29 -10.08 29.06
N GLU A 304 -1.71 -9.44 30.07
CA GLU A 304 -2.31 -8.31 30.77
C GLU A 304 -1.31 -7.23 31.28
N THR A 305 -0.10 -7.08 30.70
CA THR A 305 0.79 -5.96 31.08
C THR A 305 1.33 -5.11 29.94
N ARG A 306 0.60 -4.95 28.83
CA ARG A 306 0.53 -3.61 28.23
C ARG A 306 -0.36 -2.80 29.15
N ARG A 307 0.21 -1.92 29.98
CA ARG A 307 -0.58 -0.96 30.78
C ARG A 307 -1.63 -0.34 29.86
N ARG A 308 -2.91 -0.52 30.18
CA ARG A 308 -3.97 0.02 29.33
C ARG A 308 -3.83 1.55 29.30
N PRO A 309 -4.07 2.19 28.15
CA PRO A 309 -4.09 3.64 28.10
C PRO A 309 -5.14 4.17 29.09
N PRO A 310 -5.00 5.43 29.55
CA PRO A 310 -6.04 6.10 30.33
C PRO A 310 -7.42 5.96 29.68
N LYS A 311 -8.49 5.92 30.48
CA LYS A 311 -9.87 5.73 30.00
C LYS A 311 -10.26 6.71 28.88
N ARG A 312 -9.83 7.98 28.98
CA ARG A 312 -10.06 9.02 27.97
C ARG A 312 -9.41 8.69 26.63
N THR A 313 -8.13 8.30 26.64
CA THR A 313 -7.39 7.89 25.44
C THR A 313 -8.01 6.67 24.78
N ARG A 314 -8.45 5.69 25.59
CA ARG A 314 -9.17 4.52 25.08
C ARG A 314 -10.48 4.89 24.40
N ALA A 315 -11.28 5.77 25.00
CA ALA A 315 -12.53 6.23 24.41
C ALA A 315 -12.30 6.98 23.08
N ALA A 316 -11.31 7.87 23.04
CA ALA A 316 -10.94 8.60 21.82
C ALA A 316 -10.48 7.65 20.69
N LEU A 317 -9.58 6.71 21.02
CA LEU A 317 -9.12 5.70 20.06
C LEU A 317 -10.24 4.74 19.64
N ALA A 318 -11.21 4.46 20.50
CA ALA A 318 -12.36 3.64 20.15
C ALA A 318 -13.24 4.36 19.11
N VAL A 319 -13.53 5.64 19.31
CA VAL A 319 -14.27 6.47 18.35
C VAL A 319 -13.54 6.51 17.00
N LEU A 320 -12.23 6.77 17.04
CA LEU A 320 -11.40 6.85 15.83
C LEU A 320 -11.38 5.53 15.05
N ARG A 321 -11.23 4.39 15.75
CA ARG A 321 -11.29 3.05 15.12
C ARG A 321 -12.65 2.73 14.53
N ILE A 322 -13.74 3.10 15.21
CA ILE A 322 -15.09 2.91 14.68
C ILE A 322 -15.26 3.72 13.40
N PHE A 323 -14.93 5.01 13.43
CA PHE A 323 -15.04 5.88 12.26
C PHE A 323 -14.27 5.30 11.06
N MET A 324 -13.03 4.85 11.28
CA MET A 324 -12.16 4.44 10.17
C MET A 324 -12.38 3.02 9.71
N ALA A 325 -12.86 2.13 10.59
CA ALA A 325 -13.34 0.82 10.17
C ALA A 325 -14.56 0.96 9.25
N ARG A 326 -15.48 1.87 9.58
CA ARG A 326 -16.64 2.18 8.73
C ARG A 326 -16.22 2.79 7.40
N PHE A 327 -15.32 3.77 7.44
CA PHE A 327 -14.78 4.39 6.24
C PHE A 327 -14.15 3.35 5.31
N ALA A 328 -13.24 2.52 5.83
CA ALA A 328 -12.62 1.46 5.03
C ALA A 328 -13.65 0.45 4.51
N ALA A 329 -14.60 0.00 5.34
CA ALA A 329 -15.65 -0.91 4.88
C ALA A 329 -16.52 -0.31 3.77
N ALA A 330 -16.89 0.96 3.89
CA ALA A 330 -17.64 1.69 2.85
C ALA A 330 -16.85 1.78 1.55
N GLN A 331 -15.54 2.05 1.60
CA GLN A 331 -14.70 2.06 0.39
C GLN A 331 -14.61 0.67 -0.26
N GLY A 332 -14.39 -0.38 0.53
CA GLY A 332 -14.42 -1.76 0.02
C GLY A 332 -15.74 -2.08 -0.66
N MET A 333 -16.87 -1.67 -0.07
CA MET A 333 -18.19 -1.85 -0.67
C MET A 333 -18.38 -1.03 -1.94
N ASN A 334 -17.91 0.21 -2.00
CA ASN A 334 -17.93 1.01 -3.22
C ASN A 334 -17.22 0.30 -4.37
N TYR A 335 -16.07 -0.34 -4.13
CA TYR A 335 -15.41 -1.12 -5.20
C TYR A 335 -16.25 -2.32 -5.66
N VAL A 336 -16.90 -3.03 -4.72
CA VAL A 336 -17.77 -4.17 -5.04
C VAL A 336 -19.00 -3.74 -5.83
N THR A 337 -19.71 -2.71 -5.38
CA THR A 337 -20.95 -2.25 -6.02
C THR A 337 -20.69 -1.68 -7.41
N ASN A 338 -19.60 -0.92 -7.58
CA ASN A 338 -19.24 -0.35 -8.88
C ASN A 338 -18.68 -1.40 -9.85
N GLY A 339 -17.88 -2.36 -9.36
CA GLY A 339 -17.40 -3.47 -10.18
C GLY A 339 -18.52 -4.37 -10.68
N TYR A 340 -19.42 -4.81 -9.79
CA TYR A 340 -20.60 -5.58 -10.18
C TYR A 340 -21.51 -4.77 -11.10
N GLY A 341 -21.78 -3.51 -10.75
CA GLY A 341 -22.62 -2.62 -11.55
C GLY A 341 -22.13 -2.49 -12.99
N THR A 342 -20.81 -2.48 -13.20
CA THR A 342 -20.22 -2.47 -14.55
C THR A 342 -20.56 -3.73 -15.33
N ASP A 343 -20.35 -4.91 -14.76
CA ASP A 343 -20.51 -6.19 -15.47
C ASP A 343 -21.97 -6.52 -15.81
N VAL A 344 -22.93 -6.04 -15.00
CA VAL A 344 -24.37 -6.24 -15.28
C VAL A 344 -25.01 -5.07 -16.04
N GLY A 345 -24.21 -4.16 -16.61
CA GLY A 345 -24.70 -3.04 -17.42
C GLY A 345 -25.38 -1.91 -16.63
N LEU A 346 -25.27 -1.94 -15.30
CA LEU A 346 -25.79 -0.96 -14.35
C LEU A 346 -24.82 0.20 -14.06
N ALA A 347 -23.64 0.20 -14.67
CA ALA A 347 -22.70 1.30 -14.53
C ALA A 347 -23.30 2.56 -15.15
N ASN A 348 -23.53 3.62 -14.38
CA ASN A 348 -24.09 4.84 -14.94
C ASN A 348 -23.15 5.42 -16.00
N ALA A 349 -23.72 6.27 -16.85
CA ALA A 349 -23.07 7.11 -17.84
C ALA A 349 -21.72 7.75 -17.37
N GLY A 350 -21.60 8.21 -16.12
CA GLY A 350 -20.34 8.75 -15.56
C GLY A 350 -19.32 7.70 -15.05
N GLN A 351 -19.55 6.40 -15.25
CA GLN A 351 -18.69 5.30 -14.82
C GLN A 351 -17.97 4.62 -15.99
N VAL A 352 -17.93 5.27 -17.15
CA VAL A 352 -17.42 4.70 -18.41
C VAL A 352 -15.97 4.25 -18.32
N LEU A 353 -15.12 4.87 -17.49
CA LEU A 353 -13.73 4.40 -17.31
C LEU A 353 -13.66 2.94 -16.80
N LEU A 354 -14.60 2.51 -15.95
CA LEU A 354 -14.74 1.10 -15.55
C LEU A 354 -15.28 0.23 -16.69
N ARG A 355 -16.18 0.76 -17.52
CA ARG A 355 -16.71 0.06 -18.71
C ARG A 355 -15.66 -0.11 -19.81
N THR A 356 -14.63 0.74 -19.85
CA THR A 356 -13.54 0.71 -20.83
C THR A 356 -12.30 -0.03 -20.34
N MET A 357 -12.31 -0.52 -19.10
CA MET A 357 -11.21 -1.37 -18.60
C MET A 357 -11.17 -2.68 -19.35
N THR A 358 -9.95 -3.17 -19.52
CA THR A 358 -9.71 -4.49 -20.10
C THR A 358 -10.10 -5.60 -19.13
N ALA A 359 -9.95 -5.38 -17.82
CA ALA A 359 -10.38 -6.32 -16.80
C ALA A 359 -11.89 -6.22 -16.53
N PRO A 360 -12.60 -7.34 -16.33
CA PRO A 360 -13.99 -7.33 -15.85
C PRO A 360 -14.13 -6.57 -14.53
N GLY A 361 -15.26 -5.87 -14.34
CA GLY A 361 -15.53 -5.10 -13.14
C GLY A 361 -15.51 -5.93 -11.85
N LEU A 362 -15.91 -7.20 -11.91
CA LEU A 362 -15.80 -8.14 -10.79
C LEU A 362 -14.35 -8.49 -10.43
N VAL A 363 -13.45 -8.61 -11.42
CA VAL A 363 -12.02 -8.81 -11.17
C VAL A 363 -11.44 -7.58 -10.48
N TYR A 364 -11.83 -6.40 -10.97
CA TYR A 364 -11.47 -5.13 -10.35
C TYR A 364 -11.94 -5.02 -8.89
N ALA A 365 -13.20 -5.37 -8.62
CA ALA A 365 -13.75 -5.43 -7.26
C ALA A 365 -12.98 -6.42 -6.36
N ALA A 366 -12.67 -7.61 -6.88
CA ALA A 366 -11.96 -8.66 -6.15
C ALA A 366 -10.52 -8.25 -5.79
N VAL A 367 -9.91 -7.33 -6.54
CA VAL A 367 -8.57 -6.80 -6.23
C VAL A 367 -8.63 -5.60 -5.28
N MET A 368 -9.53 -4.65 -5.55
CA MET A 368 -9.52 -3.35 -4.85
C MET A 368 -10.22 -3.38 -3.50
N ALA A 369 -11.24 -4.22 -3.30
CA ALA A 369 -12.03 -4.24 -2.06
C ALA A 369 -11.34 -4.92 -0.86
N PRO A 370 -10.68 -6.09 -0.99
CA PRO A 370 -10.11 -6.81 0.16
C PRO A 370 -9.14 -6.03 1.04
N PRO A 371 -8.22 -5.18 0.51
CA PRO A 371 -7.32 -4.39 1.34
C PRO A 371 -8.06 -3.50 2.36
N TYR A 372 -9.18 -2.90 1.94
CA TYR A 372 -10.00 -2.05 2.80
C TYR A 372 -10.79 -2.86 3.84
N PHE A 373 -11.38 -3.99 3.45
CA PHE A 373 -12.04 -4.89 4.40
C PHE A 373 -11.06 -5.44 5.44
N PHE A 374 -9.84 -5.75 5.03
CA PHE A 374 -8.78 -6.18 5.93
C PHE A 374 -8.42 -5.08 6.94
N CYS A 375 -8.28 -3.82 6.51
CA CYS A 375 -8.07 -2.69 7.41
C CYS A 375 -9.23 -2.53 8.41
N ALA A 376 -10.47 -2.60 7.94
CA ALA A 376 -11.66 -2.56 8.79
C ALA A 376 -11.65 -3.68 9.84
N PHE A 377 -11.35 -4.91 9.42
CA PHE A 377 -11.20 -6.06 10.31
C PHE A 377 -10.15 -5.83 11.40
N LEU A 378 -8.96 -5.32 11.04
CA LEU A 378 -7.89 -5.07 12.00
C LEU A 378 -8.25 -3.97 13.02
N LEU A 379 -8.89 -2.89 12.56
CA LEU A 379 -9.37 -1.80 13.42
C LEU A 379 -10.42 -2.31 14.43
N LEU A 380 -11.37 -3.13 13.95
CA LEU A 380 -12.42 -3.72 14.80
C LEU A 380 -11.85 -4.76 15.77
N ARG A 381 -10.93 -5.61 15.32
CA ARG A 381 -10.24 -6.59 16.17
C ARG A 381 -9.51 -5.89 17.31
N ASP A 382 -8.79 -4.80 17.01
CA ASP A 382 -8.03 -4.06 18.00
C ASP A 382 -8.95 -3.28 18.96
N LEU A 383 -10.08 -2.75 18.48
CA LEU A 383 -11.15 -2.18 19.32
C LEU A 383 -11.70 -3.23 20.31
N LEU A 384 -12.09 -4.40 19.83
CA LEU A 384 -12.70 -5.45 20.65
C LEU A 384 -11.74 -6.02 21.68
N ALA A 385 -10.43 -6.01 21.38
CA ALA A 385 -9.39 -6.41 22.33
C ALA A 385 -9.32 -5.49 23.57
N GLN A 386 -9.88 -4.28 23.53
CA GLN A 386 -9.89 -3.37 24.69
C GLN A 386 -10.96 -3.72 25.75
N PHE A 387 -11.95 -4.55 25.41
CA PHE A 387 -13.05 -4.92 26.30
C PHE A 387 -12.79 -6.29 26.93
N ASP A 388 -12.97 -6.40 28.24
CA ASP A 388 -12.79 -7.69 28.97
C ASP A 388 -14.06 -8.52 29.01
N SER A 389 -15.20 -7.86 28.98
CA SER A 389 -16.49 -8.52 29.02
C SER A 389 -16.94 -8.88 27.61
N THR A 390 -17.31 -10.15 27.42
CA THR A 390 -17.97 -10.62 26.19
C THR A 390 -19.23 -9.80 25.90
N ARG A 391 -19.97 -9.37 26.93
CA ARG A 391 -21.18 -8.52 26.78
C ARG A 391 -20.84 -7.18 26.11
N TRP A 392 -19.79 -6.51 26.57
CA TRP A 392 -19.35 -5.23 25.99
C TRP A 392 -18.77 -5.38 24.59
N ARG A 393 -18.14 -6.53 24.28
CA ARG A 393 -17.70 -6.84 22.91
C ARG A 393 -18.90 -7.02 21.96
N VAL A 394 -19.90 -7.78 22.37
CA VAL A 394 -21.14 -7.97 21.60
C VAL A 394 -21.85 -6.63 21.41
N ALA A 395 -21.96 -5.82 22.46
CA ALA A 395 -22.54 -4.48 22.35
C ALA A 395 -21.76 -3.56 21.40
N ALA A 396 -20.42 -3.58 21.44
CA ALA A 396 -19.59 -2.82 20.51
C ALA A 396 -19.74 -3.29 19.05
N VAL A 397 -19.79 -4.62 18.82
CA VAL A 397 -20.08 -5.20 17.49
C VAL A 397 -21.45 -4.76 17.00
N ALA A 398 -22.48 -4.89 17.84
CA ALA A 398 -23.85 -4.50 17.50
C ALA A 398 -23.96 -3.00 17.19
N ALA A 399 -23.31 -2.13 17.98
CA ALA A 399 -23.30 -0.70 17.74
C ALA A 399 -22.62 -0.33 16.41
N VAL A 400 -21.46 -0.92 16.11
CA VAL A 400 -20.79 -0.70 14.81
C VAL A 400 -21.67 -1.17 13.65
N TRP A 401 -22.30 -2.34 13.80
CA TRP A 401 -23.18 -2.89 12.78
C TRP A 401 -24.41 -2.02 12.55
N VAL A 402 -25.11 -1.59 13.61
CA VAL A 402 -26.28 -0.71 13.52
C VAL A 402 -25.93 0.61 12.84
N LEU A 403 -24.82 1.24 13.24
CA LEU A 403 -24.37 2.46 12.60
C LEU A 403 -24.04 2.21 11.13
N GLN A 404 -23.47 1.06 10.76
CA GLN A 404 -23.07 0.77 9.36
C GLN A 404 -24.30 0.53 8.50
N PHE A 405 -25.22 -0.28 9.01
CA PHE A 405 -26.49 -0.54 8.38
C PHE A 405 -27.27 0.77 8.16
N ALA A 406 -27.33 1.65 9.17
CA ALA A 406 -28.02 2.93 9.06
C ALA A 406 -27.41 3.84 7.97
N SER A 407 -26.08 3.94 7.88
CA SER A 407 -25.43 4.77 6.86
C SER A 407 -25.57 4.22 5.44
N GLU A 408 -25.38 2.90 5.28
CA GLU A 408 -25.46 2.27 3.96
C GLU A 408 -26.90 2.16 3.47
N SER A 409 -27.86 1.90 4.37
CA SER A 409 -29.29 1.96 4.03
C SER A 409 -29.71 3.38 3.64
N GLY A 410 -29.17 4.39 4.31
CA GLY A 410 -29.41 5.79 3.95
C GLY A 410 -28.83 6.16 2.58
N LEU A 411 -27.61 5.69 2.27
CA LEU A 411 -26.99 5.88 0.96
C LEU A 411 -27.76 5.12 -0.13
N ALA A 412 -28.13 3.86 0.14
CA ALA A 412 -28.94 3.03 -0.74
C ALA A 412 -30.29 3.69 -1.04
N LEU A 413 -30.98 4.20 -0.02
CA LEU A 413 -32.24 4.94 -0.16
C LEU A 413 -32.04 6.23 -0.96
N TYR A 414 -30.99 7.01 -0.68
CA TYR A 414 -30.67 8.21 -1.44
C TYR A 414 -30.42 7.90 -2.93
N THR A 415 -29.60 6.89 -3.22
CA THR A 415 -29.35 6.46 -4.60
C THR A 415 -30.60 5.91 -5.27
N ALA A 416 -31.44 5.16 -4.54
CA ALA A 416 -32.69 4.65 -5.05
C ALA A 416 -33.65 5.79 -5.39
N MET A 417 -33.79 6.79 -4.51
CA MET A 417 -34.65 7.96 -4.73
C MET A 417 -34.17 8.80 -5.93
N GLN A 418 -32.85 8.96 -6.13
CA GLN A 418 -32.34 9.62 -7.32
C GLN A 418 -32.61 8.83 -8.59
N ASN A 419 -32.40 7.51 -8.59
CA ASN A 419 -32.61 6.67 -9.78
C ASN A 419 -34.09 6.33 -10.04
N LEU A 420 -34.98 6.47 -9.03
CA LEU A 420 -36.43 6.32 -9.17
C LEU A 420 -37.05 7.50 -9.92
N ALA A 421 -36.41 8.69 -9.88
CA ALA A 421 -36.79 9.81 -10.74
C ALA A 421 -36.59 9.48 -12.23
N ASP A 422 -35.67 8.57 -12.56
CA ASP A 422 -35.38 8.09 -13.91
C ASP A 422 -36.22 6.86 -14.31
N GLY A 423 -37.18 6.43 -13.48
CA GLY A 423 -38.12 5.34 -13.81
C GLY A 423 -37.54 3.92 -13.91
N SER A 424 -36.26 3.69 -13.59
CA SER A 424 -35.63 2.38 -13.80
C SER A 424 -35.88 1.38 -12.63
N PRO A 425 -36.40 0.16 -12.88
CA PRO A 425 -36.55 -0.90 -11.86
C PRO A 425 -35.22 -1.42 -11.30
N LEU A 426 -34.10 -1.03 -11.93
CA LEU A 426 -32.74 -1.39 -11.60
C LEU A 426 -32.20 -0.65 -10.35
N ALA A 427 -32.82 0.47 -9.98
CA ALA A 427 -32.53 1.22 -8.75
C ALA A 427 -32.70 0.36 -7.48
N LEU A 428 -33.71 -0.53 -7.48
CA LEU A 428 -33.99 -1.45 -6.37
C LEU A 428 -32.91 -2.53 -6.23
N ILE A 429 -32.34 -2.99 -7.36
CA ILE A 429 -31.24 -3.96 -7.37
C ILE A 429 -29.96 -3.32 -6.80
N PHE A 430 -29.67 -2.08 -7.19
CA PHE A 430 -28.51 -1.34 -6.66
C PHE A 430 -28.63 -1.09 -5.16
N ALA A 431 -29.82 -0.72 -4.68
CA ALA A 431 -30.11 -0.59 -3.25
C ALA A 431 -29.98 -1.93 -2.50
N ALA A 432 -30.47 -3.03 -3.09
CA ALA A 432 -30.33 -4.37 -2.54
C ALA A 432 -28.86 -4.82 -2.44
N LEU A 433 -28.00 -4.43 -3.38
CA LEU A 433 -26.55 -4.72 -3.31
C LEU A 433 -25.84 -3.97 -2.18
N TYR A 434 -26.19 -2.71 -1.91
CA TYR A 434 -25.66 -1.98 -0.75
C TYR A 434 -26.12 -2.61 0.57
N ILE A 435 -27.38 -3.05 0.64
CA ILE A 435 -27.92 -3.79 1.80
C ILE A 435 -27.22 -5.15 1.95
N PHE A 436 -26.97 -5.86 0.85
CA PHE A 436 -26.20 -7.12 0.85
C PHE A 436 -24.73 -6.88 1.23
N GLY A 437 -24.15 -5.75 0.85
CA GLY A 437 -22.84 -5.31 1.31
C GLY A 437 -22.70 -5.19 2.82
N CYS A 438 -23.78 -4.77 3.49
CA CYS A 438 -23.83 -4.75 4.95
C CYS A 438 -23.73 -6.15 5.55
N VAL A 439 -24.14 -7.18 4.81
CA VAL A 439 -23.96 -8.59 5.19
C VAL A 439 -22.49 -8.97 5.15
N PHE A 440 -21.63 -8.44 4.27
CA PHE A 440 -20.18 -8.73 4.25
C PHE A 440 -19.39 -8.13 5.43
N VAL A 441 -19.88 -7.02 6.00
CA VAL A 441 -19.29 -6.43 7.22
C VAL A 441 -19.55 -7.33 8.44
N VAL A 442 -20.63 -8.12 8.44
CA VAL A 442 -20.98 -9.04 9.54
C VAL A 442 -19.95 -10.17 9.73
N PRO A 443 -19.51 -10.92 8.71
CA PRO A 443 -18.40 -11.87 8.80
C PRO A 443 -17.11 -11.22 9.30
N CYS A 444 -16.78 -10.00 8.86
CA CYS A 444 -15.59 -9.29 9.34
C CYS A 444 -15.69 -9.01 10.86
N LEU A 445 -16.85 -8.53 11.31
CA LEU A 445 -17.14 -8.30 12.72
C LEU A 445 -17.14 -9.59 13.55
N ALA A 446 -17.76 -10.67 13.04
CA ALA A 446 -17.80 -11.98 13.68
C ALA A 446 -16.41 -12.61 13.77
N ALA A 447 -15.61 -12.55 12.71
CA ALA A 447 -14.23 -13.01 12.69
C ALA A 447 -13.37 -12.20 13.68
N ALA A 448 -13.53 -10.87 13.72
CA ALA A 448 -12.79 -10.01 14.66
C ALA A 448 -13.13 -10.37 16.11
N ALA A 449 -14.41 -10.62 16.42
CA ALA A 449 -14.86 -11.08 17.73
C ALA A 449 -14.29 -12.46 18.08
N ALA A 450 -14.36 -13.43 17.16
CA ALA A 450 -13.85 -14.78 17.36
C ALA A 450 -12.32 -14.79 17.62
N VAL A 451 -11.54 -14.03 16.83
CA VAL A 451 -10.09 -13.91 17.00
C VAL A 451 -9.75 -13.22 18.33
N SER A 452 -10.49 -12.16 18.70
CA SER A 452 -10.30 -11.46 19.97
C SER A 452 -10.59 -12.35 21.19
N LEU A 453 -11.56 -13.28 21.09
CA LEU A 453 -11.83 -14.27 22.13
C LEU A 453 -10.70 -15.31 22.23
N ARG A 454 -10.21 -15.85 21.11
CA ARG A 454 -9.12 -16.82 21.08
C ARG A 454 -7.79 -16.28 21.65
N ARG A 455 -7.54 -14.98 21.53
CA ARG A 455 -6.29 -14.36 22.05
C ARG A 455 -6.24 -14.23 23.58
N ARG A 456 -7.38 -14.23 24.28
CA ARG A 456 -7.44 -13.98 25.74
C ARG A 456 -6.67 -15.01 26.58
N GLY A 457 -6.45 -16.22 26.06
CA GLY A 457 -5.75 -17.30 26.77
C GLY A 457 -4.33 -17.63 26.27
N ARG A 458 -3.82 -16.98 25.22
CA ARG A 458 -2.50 -17.31 24.65
C ARG A 458 -1.43 -16.37 25.19
N LYS A 459 -0.37 -16.95 25.78
CA LYS A 459 0.90 -16.25 25.98
C LYS A 459 1.44 -15.83 24.61
N MET A 460 1.57 -14.53 24.36
CA MET A 460 2.20 -14.04 23.13
C MET A 460 3.71 -14.10 23.28
N HIS A 461 4.35 -14.98 22.52
CA HIS A 461 5.80 -14.97 22.37
C HIS A 461 6.22 -13.75 21.53
N VAL A 462 7.12 -12.93 22.07
CA VAL A 462 7.75 -11.84 21.31
C VAL A 462 8.76 -12.49 20.37
N SER A 463 8.59 -12.35 19.05
CA SER A 463 9.54 -12.88 18.07
C SER A 463 10.78 -11.99 17.95
N ARG A 464 11.92 -12.53 17.49
CA ARG A 464 13.08 -11.70 17.15
C ARG A 464 12.81 -10.68 16.04
N VAL A 465 11.86 -10.94 15.14
CA VAL A 465 11.41 -9.95 14.14
C VAL A 465 10.74 -8.76 14.82
N ALA A 466 9.90 -9.01 15.83
CA ALA A 466 9.32 -7.94 16.63
C ALA A 466 10.39 -7.17 17.43
N LEU A 467 11.44 -7.86 17.92
CA LEU A 467 12.60 -7.23 18.55
C LEU A 467 13.39 -6.35 17.58
N LEU A 468 13.61 -6.82 16.35
CA LEU A 468 14.24 -6.04 15.26
C LEU A 468 13.45 -4.76 15.03
N TYR A 469 12.14 -4.86 14.86
CA TYR A 469 11.27 -3.71 14.71
C TYR A 469 11.41 -2.77 15.90
N GLN A 470 11.23 -3.25 17.13
CA GLN A 470 11.26 -2.43 18.34
C GLN A 470 12.61 -1.71 18.51
N LYS A 471 13.72 -2.38 18.22
CA LYS A 471 15.07 -1.85 18.39
C LYS A 471 15.43 -0.78 17.35
N TYR A 472 14.96 -0.93 16.11
CA TYR A 472 15.36 -0.05 15.01
C TYR A 472 14.26 0.93 14.59
N LEU A 473 13.00 0.51 14.53
CA LEU A 473 11.87 1.23 13.93
C LEU A 473 10.73 1.57 14.90
N GLY A 474 10.66 0.91 16.06
CA GLY A 474 9.66 1.19 17.09
C GLY A 474 9.83 2.59 17.67
N LEU A 475 8.91 3.04 18.53
CA LEU A 475 8.90 4.41 19.10
C LEU A 475 10.25 4.86 19.70
N ARG A 476 11.03 3.92 20.24
CA ARG A 476 12.36 4.16 20.81
C ARG A 476 13.51 3.61 19.96
N GLY A 477 13.21 3.24 18.73
CA GLY A 477 14.15 2.60 17.81
C GLY A 477 15.18 3.58 17.28
N LEU A 478 16.36 3.07 16.94
CA LEU A 478 17.50 3.87 16.47
C LEU A 478 17.17 4.75 15.25
N TYR A 479 16.32 4.24 14.36
CA TYR A 479 15.91 4.89 13.11
C TYR A 479 14.46 5.38 13.13
N TYR A 480 13.80 5.39 14.28
CA TYR A 480 12.40 5.84 14.42
C TYR A 480 12.15 7.21 13.77
N ARG A 481 13.04 8.18 14.02
CA ARG A 481 12.90 9.54 13.47
C ARG A 481 13.04 9.60 11.95
N TRP A 482 13.98 8.84 11.39
CA TRP A 482 14.17 8.74 9.95
C TRP A 482 13.02 8.01 9.27
N LYS A 483 12.47 7.01 9.95
CA LYS A 483 11.24 6.33 9.54
C LYS A 483 10.10 7.34 9.41
N ILE A 484 9.80 8.10 10.47
CA ILE A 484 8.72 9.11 10.44
C ILE A 484 8.96 10.14 9.33
N LEU A 485 10.17 10.69 9.22
CA LEU A 485 10.49 11.70 8.21
C LEU A 485 10.32 11.16 6.77
N GLY A 486 10.82 9.95 6.50
CA GLY A 486 10.73 9.31 5.20
C GLY A 486 9.29 8.92 4.83
N LEU A 487 8.53 8.38 5.78
CA LEU A 487 7.11 8.07 5.58
C LEU A 487 6.31 9.34 5.31
N GLN A 488 6.54 10.43 6.06
CA GLN A 488 5.81 11.67 5.83
C GLN A 488 6.15 12.31 4.49
N TYR A 489 7.41 12.31 4.08
CA TYR A 489 7.78 12.76 2.73
C TYR A 489 7.10 11.94 1.64
N ALA A 490 7.10 10.61 1.76
CA ALA A 490 6.40 9.72 0.83
C ALA A 490 4.89 9.97 0.82
N THR A 491 4.28 10.22 1.98
CA THR A 491 2.86 10.58 2.10
C THR A 491 2.57 11.92 1.43
N VAL A 492 3.39 12.96 1.62
CA VAL A 492 3.19 14.26 0.94
C VAL A 492 3.23 14.09 -0.57
N ILE A 493 4.22 13.37 -1.11
CA ILE A 493 4.32 13.08 -2.56
C ILE A 493 3.05 12.39 -3.04
N LEU A 494 2.68 11.27 -2.40
CA LEU A 494 1.56 10.45 -2.80
C LEU A 494 0.25 11.25 -2.75
N GLN A 495 0.01 11.97 -1.66
CA GLN A 495 -1.22 12.74 -1.46
C GLN A 495 -1.30 13.95 -2.41
N ALA A 496 -0.18 14.64 -2.64
CA ALA A 496 -0.12 15.77 -3.57
C ALA A 496 -0.41 15.33 -5.02
N PHE A 497 0.28 14.30 -5.50
CA PHE A 497 0.06 13.76 -6.85
C PHE A 497 -1.34 13.18 -7.04
N ALA A 498 -1.89 12.51 -6.03
CA ALA A 498 -3.18 11.84 -6.15
C ALA A 498 -4.38 12.82 -6.15
N LYS A 499 -4.30 13.96 -5.44
CA LYS A 499 -5.48 14.79 -5.15
C LYS A 499 -5.43 16.22 -5.65
N LEU A 500 -4.27 16.88 -5.65
CA LEU A 500 -4.19 18.27 -6.14
C LEU A 500 -4.65 18.41 -7.60
N PRO A 501 -4.30 17.51 -8.53
CA PRO A 501 -4.72 17.64 -9.92
C PRO A 501 -6.23 17.50 -10.08
N GLU A 502 -6.85 16.59 -9.31
CA GLU A 502 -8.28 16.31 -9.30
C GLU A 502 -9.08 17.44 -8.65
N MET A 503 -8.66 17.91 -7.46
CA MET A 503 -9.30 19.04 -6.80
C MET A 503 -9.14 20.32 -7.62
N GLY A 504 -7.98 20.54 -8.25
CA GLY A 504 -7.77 21.68 -9.13
C GLY A 504 -8.65 21.63 -10.38
N ALA A 505 -8.86 20.43 -10.94
CA ALA A 505 -9.80 20.24 -12.04
C ALA A 505 -11.23 20.53 -11.60
N LEU A 506 -11.66 19.97 -10.47
CA LEU A 506 -12.99 20.20 -9.90
C LEU A 506 -13.27 21.69 -9.67
N VAL A 507 -12.30 22.43 -9.14
CA VAL A 507 -12.44 23.89 -8.96
C VAL A 507 -12.63 24.58 -10.30
N SER A 508 -11.80 24.22 -11.28
CA SER A 508 -11.84 24.85 -12.60
C SER A 508 -13.13 24.53 -13.35
N THR A 509 -13.77 23.38 -13.10
CA THR A 509 -15.01 22.99 -13.77
C THR A 509 -16.27 23.27 -12.94
N GLN A 510 -16.17 23.87 -11.76
CA GLN A 510 -17.33 24.06 -10.88
C GLN A 510 -18.36 25.02 -11.48
N SER A 511 -17.91 26.10 -12.13
CA SER A 511 -18.79 27.09 -12.77
C SER A 511 -19.62 26.50 -13.92
N HIS A 512 -19.10 25.46 -14.59
CA HIS A 512 -19.80 24.73 -15.66
C HIS A 512 -21.12 24.09 -15.20
N PHE A 513 -21.26 23.81 -13.90
CA PHE A 513 -22.44 23.17 -13.32
C PHE A 513 -23.21 24.10 -12.38
N GLY A 514 -22.89 25.41 -12.36
CA GLY A 514 -23.38 26.37 -11.38
C GLY A 514 -24.90 26.61 -11.40
N ASP A 515 -25.52 26.50 -12.57
CA ASP A 515 -26.95 26.82 -12.79
C ASP A 515 -27.85 25.59 -12.83
N ASN A 516 -27.29 24.38 -12.75
CA ASN A 516 -28.05 23.13 -12.78
C ASN A 516 -28.83 22.91 -11.47
N ALA A 517 -30.16 23.01 -11.50
CA ALA A 517 -30.99 22.86 -10.29
C ALA A 517 -31.02 21.42 -9.71
N VAL A 518 -30.61 20.37 -10.45
CA VAL A 518 -30.35 19.00 -9.93
C VAL A 518 -28.97 18.91 -9.24
N VAL A 519 -28.03 19.71 -9.72
CA VAL A 519 -26.63 19.78 -9.29
C VAL A 519 -26.40 21.05 -8.47
N ASP A 520 -27.43 21.60 -7.82
CA ASP A 520 -27.31 22.80 -7.01
C ASP A 520 -26.22 22.56 -5.95
N LEU A 521 -25.05 23.14 -6.23
CA LEU A 521 -23.85 23.10 -5.43
C LEU A 521 -24.01 24.07 -4.24
N LYS A 522 -25.19 24.07 -3.59
CA LYS A 522 -25.38 24.41 -2.17
C LYS A 522 -24.45 23.61 -1.21
N GLY A 523 -23.50 22.84 -1.73
CA GLY A 523 -22.38 22.27 -0.99
C GLY A 523 -21.23 23.27 -0.82
N ALA A 524 -20.31 22.95 0.10
CA ALA A 524 -19.17 23.80 0.41
C ALA A 524 -18.36 24.17 -0.86
N PRO A 525 -17.92 25.43 -1.00
CA PRO A 525 -17.16 25.90 -2.16
C PRO A 525 -15.89 25.06 -2.36
N SER A 526 -15.61 24.65 -3.62
CA SER A 526 -14.45 23.80 -3.93
C SER A 526 -13.08 24.50 -3.77
N PRO A 527 -12.91 25.82 -3.99
CA PRO A 527 -11.61 26.47 -3.77
C PRO A 527 -11.15 26.43 -2.30
N PRO A 528 -12.01 26.70 -1.29
CA PRO A 528 -11.65 26.50 0.11
C PRO A 528 -11.26 25.05 0.46
N ALA A 529 -11.89 24.05 -0.15
CA ALA A 529 -11.52 22.65 0.04
C ALA A 529 -10.13 22.33 -0.54
N TYR A 530 -9.81 22.86 -1.73
CA TYR A 530 -8.48 22.77 -2.33
C TYR A 530 -7.42 23.36 -1.40
N TRP A 531 -7.61 24.59 -0.92
CA TRP A 531 -6.64 25.25 -0.06
C TRP A 531 -6.53 24.61 1.32
N PHE A 532 -7.64 24.12 1.89
CA PHE A 532 -7.59 23.33 3.12
C PHE A 532 -6.69 22.11 2.95
N PHE A 533 -6.84 21.37 1.85
CA PHE A 533 -6.02 20.21 1.56
C PHE A 533 -4.54 20.60 1.33
N PHE A 534 -4.28 21.67 0.58
CA PHE A 534 -2.93 22.19 0.39
C PHE A 534 -2.27 22.61 1.72
N ILE A 535 -3.01 23.27 2.60
CA ILE A 535 -2.55 23.64 3.94
C ILE A 535 -2.20 22.38 4.75
N MET A 536 -2.99 21.31 4.67
CA MET A 536 -2.66 20.04 5.33
C MET A 536 -1.38 19.41 4.77
N LEU A 537 -1.14 19.47 3.46
CA LEU A 537 0.13 19.03 2.86
C LEU A 537 1.32 19.89 3.30
N ALA A 538 1.13 21.21 3.41
CA ALA A 538 2.15 22.13 3.90
C ALA A 538 2.48 21.85 5.38
N ILE A 539 1.46 21.62 6.21
CA ILE A 539 1.62 21.18 7.61
C ILE A 539 2.39 19.87 7.64
N ASN A 540 2.03 18.88 6.82
CA ASN A 540 2.73 17.60 6.75
C ASN A 540 4.20 17.75 6.32
N SER A 541 4.49 18.71 5.44
CA SER A 541 5.85 19.00 4.99
C SER A 541 6.72 19.63 6.09
N LEU A 542 6.12 20.39 7.01
CA LEU A 542 6.83 21.21 8.00
C LEU A 542 6.87 20.58 9.40
N TYR A 543 5.78 19.94 9.84
CA TYR A 543 5.65 19.48 11.23
C TYR A 543 6.69 18.42 11.64
N PRO A 544 7.20 17.50 10.78
CA PRO A 544 8.23 16.55 11.21
C PRO A 544 9.54 17.26 11.60
N GLY A 545 9.87 18.35 10.90
CA GLY A 545 11.00 19.22 11.24
C GLY A 545 10.77 20.03 12.51
N ALA A 546 9.54 20.49 12.75
CA ALA A 546 9.15 21.23 13.96
C ALA A 546 9.11 20.32 15.21
N LEU A 547 8.51 19.13 15.08
CA LEU A 547 8.49 18.08 16.10
C LEU A 547 9.91 17.71 16.50
N TYR A 548 10.83 17.66 15.55
CA TYR A 548 12.24 17.44 15.82
C TYR A 548 12.85 18.52 16.73
N TYR A 549 12.62 19.80 16.39
CA TYR A 549 13.07 20.93 17.19
C TYR A 549 12.50 20.90 18.61
N TYR A 550 11.21 20.54 18.74
CA TYR A 550 10.49 20.50 20.01
C TYR A 550 10.91 19.29 20.87
N ALA A 551 11.08 18.11 20.27
CA ALA A 551 11.52 16.88 20.94
C ALA A 551 12.98 16.96 21.46
N ALA A 552 13.79 17.90 20.93
CA ALA A 552 15.12 18.19 21.46
C ALA A 552 15.11 19.06 22.74
N ARG A 553 13.97 19.70 23.07
CA ARG A 553 13.84 20.67 24.18
C ARG A 553 12.79 20.29 25.22
N SER A 554 11.79 19.51 24.85
CA SER A 554 10.66 19.10 25.70
C SER A 554 10.87 17.72 26.31
N SER A 555 10.19 17.46 27.44
CA SER A 555 9.96 16.09 27.94
C SER A 555 9.40 15.24 26.80
N SER A 556 10.05 14.11 26.49
CA SER A 556 9.79 13.31 25.28
C SER A 556 8.32 12.92 25.07
N ARG A 557 7.53 12.90 26.15
CA ARG A 557 6.13 12.47 26.16
C ARG A 557 5.17 13.45 25.48
N ASP A 558 5.40 14.75 25.60
CA ASP A 558 4.51 15.76 25.00
C ASP A 558 4.72 15.84 23.49
N ALA A 559 5.96 15.67 23.04
CA ALA A 559 6.29 15.63 21.61
C ALA A 559 5.64 14.42 20.92
N ASP A 560 5.77 13.21 21.46
CA ASP A 560 5.19 12.00 20.85
C ASP A 560 3.66 12.07 20.76
N THR A 561 3.01 12.69 21.75
CA THR A 561 1.55 12.87 21.77
C THR A 561 1.10 13.88 20.71
N VAL A 562 1.83 14.99 20.56
CA VAL A 562 1.58 15.99 19.52
C VAL A 562 1.79 15.41 18.12
N ALA A 563 2.86 14.62 17.93
CA ALA A 563 3.12 13.93 16.66
C ALA A 563 1.95 13.04 16.25
N ALA A 564 1.47 12.22 17.19
CA ALA A 564 0.36 11.32 16.91
C ALA A 564 -0.96 12.07 16.65
N LEU A 565 -1.19 13.20 17.32
CA LEU A 565 -2.37 14.03 17.02
C LEU A 565 -2.28 14.62 15.61
N CYS A 566 -1.11 15.14 15.21
CA CYS A 566 -0.86 15.61 13.86
C CYS A 566 -1.11 14.51 12.82
N ASP A 567 -0.57 13.30 13.04
CA ASP A 567 -0.77 12.16 12.15
C ASP A 567 -2.26 11.82 12.00
N VAL A 568 -3.00 11.73 13.12
CA VAL A 568 -4.45 11.49 13.09
C VAL A 568 -5.19 12.59 12.31
N THR A 569 -4.87 13.86 12.56
CA THR A 569 -5.51 14.99 11.87
C THR A 569 -5.22 14.97 10.36
N LEU A 570 -3.98 14.70 9.98
CA LEU A 570 -3.56 14.64 8.57
C LEU A 570 -4.22 13.45 7.85
N ASP A 571 -4.18 12.26 8.43
CA ASP A 571 -4.80 11.06 7.85
C ASP A 571 -6.31 11.22 7.68
N LEU A 572 -6.99 11.81 8.67
CA LEU A 572 -8.40 12.13 8.59
C LEU A 572 -8.65 13.16 7.48
N SER A 573 -7.83 14.20 7.39
CA SER A 573 -7.96 15.22 6.34
C SER A 573 -7.76 14.64 4.95
N TYR A 574 -6.81 13.72 4.76
CA TYR A 574 -6.59 13.03 3.49
C TYR A 574 -7.74 12.08 3.14
N SER A 575 -8.29 11.37 4.14
CA SER A 575 -9.45 10.49 3.96
C SER A 575 -10.71 11.30 3.62
N MET A 576 -10.96 12.39 4.35
CA MET A 576 -12.10 13.30 4.15
C MET A 576 -11.97 14.10 2.86
N GLY A 577 -10.76 14.49 2.46
CA GLY A 577 -10.50 15.13 1.17
C GLY A 577 -10.97 14.24 0.01
N TRP A 578 -10.75 12.92 0.11
CA TRP A 578 -11.35 12.01 -0.85
C TRP A 578 -12.86 11.92 -0.74
N VAL A 579 -13.45 11.87 0.46
CA VAL A 579 -14.92 11.93 0.60
C VAL A 579 -15.49 13.19 -0.04
N PHE A 580 -14.82 14.34 0.08
CA PHE A 580 -15.23 15.58 -0.55
C PHE A 580 -15.17 15.46 -2.07
N VAL A 581 -14.02 15.08 -2.62
CA VAL A 581 -13.83 14.92 -4.07
C VAL A 581 -14.81 13.90 -4.62
N THR A 582 -14.93 12.74 -3.99
CA THR A 582 -15.89 11.69 -4.34
C THR A 582 -17.33 12.19 -4.20
N LYS A 583 -17.76 12.92 -3.16
CA LYS A 583 -19.16 13.40 -3.07
C LYS A 583 -19.49 14.47 -4.11
N GLN A 584 -18.55 15.37 -4.41
CA GLN A 584 -18.75 16.39 -5.44
C GLN A 584 -18.76 15.73 -6.82
N PHE A 585 -17.82 14.83 -7.10
CA PHE A 585 -17.86 14.03 -8.30
C PHE A 585 -19.08 13.11 -8.32
N PHE A 586 -19.54 12.45 -7.27
CA PHE A 586 -20.70 11.56 -7.33
C PHE A 586 -21.99 12.24 -7.83
N ARG A 587 -22.09 13.57 -7.66
CA ARG A 587 -23.14 14.42 -8.24
C ARG A 587 -22.90 14.78 -9.70
N LEU A 588 -21.64 14.79 -10.13
CA LEU A 588 -21.16 15.13 -11.47
C LEU A 588 -20.74 13.92 -12.33
N CYS A 589 -20.45 12.75 -11.76
CA CYS A 589 -19.86 11.51 -12.29
C CYS A 589 -19.57 10.55 -11.11
N ARG A 590 -20.27 9.41 -11.00
CA ARG A 590 -20.09 8.44 -9.89
C ARG A 590 -18.66 7.84 -9.85
N TRP A 591 -17.74 8.55 -9.21
CA TRP A 591 -16.30 8.37 -9.32
C TRP A 591 -15.72 7.43 -8.25
N THR A 592 -15.08 6.35 -8.69
CA THR A 592 -14.19 5.51 -7.89
C THR A 592 -12.75 5.63 -8.37
N PRO A 593 -11.76 5.77 -7.47
CA PRO A 593 -10.38 5.84 -7.87
C PRO A 593 -9.92 4.50 -8.43
N VAL A 594 -9.48 4.50 -9.68
CA VAL A 594 -9.05 3.28 -10.40
C VAL A 594 -7.57 3.27 -10.73
N GLU A 595 -6.95 4.44 -10.76
CA GLU A 595 -5.52 4.58 -10.98
C GLU A 595 -4.74 4.26 -9.69
N VAL A 596 -3.61 3.56 -9.81
CA VAL A 596 -2.80 3.12 -8.66
C VAL A 596 -2.51 4.24 -7.68
N PHE A 597 -2.05 5.40 -8.13
CA PHE A 597 -1.68 6.48 -7.20
C PHE A 597 -2.89 7.06 -6.46
N GLN A 598 -4.06 7.10 -7.10
CA GLN A 598 -5.29 7.57 -6.47
C GLN A 598 -5.79 6.55 -5.44
N THR A 599 -5.78 5.26 -5.80
CA THR A 599 -6.13 4.14 -4.90
C THR A 599 -5.19 4.07 -3.71
N LEU A 600 -3.88 4.19 -3.93
CA LEU A 600 -2.88 4.25 -2.85
C LEU A 600 -3.06 5.50 -2.00
N GLY A 601 -3.33 6.66 -2.60
CA GLY A 601 -3.63 7.90 -1.88
C GLY A 601 -4.89 7.80 -1.00
N LEU A 602 -5.83 6.91 -1.32
CA LEU A 602 -6.99 6.59 -0.48
C LEU A 602 -6.69 5.52 0.58
N PHE A 603 -5.89 4.53 0.23
CA PHE A 603 -5.57 3.40 1.10
C PHE A 603 -4.57 3.76 2.20
N THR A 604 -3.51 4.50 1.87
CA THR A 604 -2.41 4.83 2.79
C THR A 604 -2.87 5.47 4.11
N PRO A 605 -3.76 6.48 4.12
CA PRO A 605 -4.27 7.04 5.38
C PRO A 605 -5.02 6.02 6.26
N CYS A 606 -5.76 5.08 5.67
CA CYS A 606 -6.45 4.02 6.41
C CYS A 606 -5.46 3.11 7.14
N VAL A 607 -4.39 2.72 6.45
CA VAL A 607 -3.32 1.88 6.96
C VAL A 607 -2.51 2.64 8.02
N HIS A 608 -2.09 3.86 7.73
CA HIS A 608 -1.29 4.69 8.62
C HIS A 608 -2.01 4.95 9.94
N LEU A 609 -3.32 5.21 9.91
CA LEU A 609 -4.10 5.43 11.12
C LEU A 609 -4.25 4.18 12.00
N LEU A 610 -4.37 2.98 11.40
CA LEU A 610 -4.37 1.72 12.14
C LEU A 610 -3.11 1.61 13.02
N PHE A 611 -1.96 1.99 12.47
CA PHE A 611 -0.68 1.93 13.17
C PHE A 611 -0.48 3.09 14.13
N THR A 612 -0.89 4.29 13.77
CA THR A 612 -0.90 5.46 14.66
C THR A 612 -1.70 5.17 15.92
N CYS A 613 -2.88 4.53 15.81
CA CYS A 613 -3.65 4.09 16.97
C CYS A 613 -2.85 3.14 17.89
N ARG A 614 -2.13 2.17 17.33
CA ARG A 614 -1.30 1.23 18.10
C ARG A 614 -0.09 1.91 18.72
N ALA A 615 0.50 2.88 18.02
CA ALA A 615 1.62 3.68 18.50
C ALA A 615 1.20 4.55 19.69
N VAL A 616 0.06 5.24 19.61
CA VAL A 616 -0.53 6.00 20.72
C VAL A 616 -0.78 5.11 21.94
N GLU A 617 -1.31 3.90 21.73
CA GLU A 617 -1.52 2.94 22.82
C GLU A 617 -0.22 2.52 23.48
N ALA A 618 0.80 2.21 22.68
CA ALA A 618 2.11 1.83 23.18
C ALA A 618 2.77 3.00 23.95
N ALA A 619 2.70 4.22 23.44
CA ALA A 619 3.22 5.42 24.09
C ALA A 619 2.48 5.73 25.40
N ALA A 620 1.15 5.63 25.42
CA ALA A 620 0.33 5.88 26.61
C ALA A 620 0.55 4.83 27.71
N ALA A 621 0.92 3.60 27.33
CA ALA A 621 1.23 2.50 28.24
C ALA A 621 2.59 2.64 28.94
N ASP A 622 3.56 3.29 28.30
CA ASP A 622 4.97 3.29 28.70
C ASP A 622 5.31 4.52 29.57
N GLN A 623 5.12 4.40 30.89
CA GLN A 623 5.23 5.53 31.84
C GLN A 623 6.62 5.76 32.46
N LYS A 624 7.67 4.98 32.19
CA LYS A 624 8.86 4.95 33.09
C LYS A 624 10.24 4.76 32.46
N THR A 625 10.57 5.34 31.30
CA THR A 625 11.99 5.30 30.88
C THR A 625 12.43 6.54 30.10
N PRO A 626 13.47 7.26 30.55
CA PRO A 626 14.07 8.33 29.75
C PRO A 626 14.77 7.76 28.52
N THR A 627 14.67 8.47 27.41
CA THR A 627 15.18 8.06 26.10
C THR A 627 16.68 8.38 25.96
N THR A 628 17.49 7.34 25.72
CA THR A 628 18.89 7.46 25.28
C THR A 628 18.97 7.17 23.78
N ALA A 629 18.42 8.05 22.94
CA ALA A 629 18.59 7.98 21.48
C ALA A 629 19.47 9.15 21.01
N LYS A 630 20.44 8.89 20.12
CA LYS A 630 21.33 9.92 19.54
C LYS A 630 20.50 10.99 18.83
N GLN A 631 20.87 12.26 19.04
CA GLN A 631 20.25 13.42 18.39
C GLN A 631 20.73 13.52 16.91
N PRO A 632 19.82 13.58 15.93
CA PRO A 632 20.10 13.98 14.55
C PRO A 632 20.75 15.38 14.43
N SER A 633 21.36 15.67 13.29
CA SER A 633 21.89 17.03 13.00
C SER A 633 20.74 17.97 12.61
N LYS A 634 20.72 19.20 13.17
CA LYS A 634 19.76 20.27 12.80
C LYS A 634 19.71 20.50 11.29
N LYS A 635 20.86 20.42 10.62
CA LYS A 635 20.99 20.63 9.17
C LYS A 635 20.22 19.59 8.37
N ALA A 636 20.25 18.33 8.81
CA ALA A 636 19.56 17.24 8.11
C ALA A 636 18.02 17.38 8.20
N CYS A 637 17.50 17.80 9.36
CA CYS A 637 16.07 18.00 9.52
C CYS A 637 15.57 19.20 8.70
N ALA A 638 16.31 20.30 8.71
CA ALA A 638 16.01 21.47 7.87
C ALA A 638 16.08 21.14 6.38
N SER A 639 17.07 20.36 5.94
CA SER A 639 17.19 19.95 4.54
C SER A 639 16.02 19.07 4.08
N HIS A 640 15.52 18.18 4.94
CA HIS A 640 14.35 17.36 4.59
C HIS A 640 13.05 18.16 4.54
N ALA A 641 12.80 19.06 5.50
CA ALA A 641 11.64 19.93 5.44
C ALA A 641 11.67 20.82 4.18
N LEU A 642 12.84 21.37 3.85
CA LEU A 642 13.03 22.13 2.61
C LEU A 642 12.79 21.28 1.37
N LEU A 643 13.29 20.03 1.36
CA LEU A 643 13.05 19.10 0.26
C LEU A 643 11.57 18.75 0.10
N SER A 644 10.83 18.51 1.19
CA SER A 644 9.38 18.27 1.16
C SER A 644 8.63 19.45 0.56
N VAL A 645 8.92 20.67 1.03
CA VAL A 645 8.28 21.89 0.53
C VAL A 645 8.64 22.15 -0.93
N ALA A 646 9.90 21.99 -1.31
CA ALA A 646 10.34 22.12 -2.70
C ALA A 646 9.66 21.09 -3.61
N THR A 647 9.54 19.83 -3.14
CA THR A 647 8.85 18.77 -3.87
C THR A 647 7.36 19.09 -4.04
N LEU A 648 6.70 19.55 -2.98
CA LEU A 648 5.30 19.99 -3.03
C LEU A 648 5.11 21.13 -4.04
N ALA A 649 6.00 22.12 -4.04
CA ALA A 649 5.96 23.23 -5.01
C ALA A 649 6.15 22.73 -6.45
N VAL A 650 7.09 21.81 -6.68
CA VAL A 650 7.30 21.19 -8.00
C VAL A 650 6.07 20.41 -8.45
N ILE A 651 5.45 19.61 -7.58
CA ILE A 651 4.23 18.87 -7.89
C ILE A 651 3.09 19.84 -8.21
N MET A 652 2.92 20.89 -7.41
CA MET A 652 1.89 21.90 -7.64
C MET A 652 2.07 22.56 -9.01
N VAL A 653 3.28 23.02 -9.34
CA VAL A 653 3.58 23.65 -10.64
C VAL A 653 3.44 22.65 -11.78
N ALA A 654 3.94 21.43 -11.64
CA ALA A 654 3.94 20.44 -12.72
C ALA A 654 2.54 19.86 -12.99
N SER A 655 1.77 19.60 -11.94
CA SER A 655 0.49 18.89 -12.03
C SER A 655 -0.74 19.80 -12.05
N CYS A 656 -0.61 21.07 -11.65
CA CYS A 656 -1.70 22.05 -11.70
C CYS A 656 -1.45 23.20 -12.69
N ARG A 657 -0.42 23.14 -13.54
CA ARG A 657 -0.08 24.24 -14.49
C ARG A 657 -1.25 24.72 -15.34
N ASP A 658 -2.06 23.77 -15.80
CA ASP A 658 -3.16 23.96 -16.75
C ASP A 658 -4.53 24.06 -16.07
N ARG A 659 -4.58 24.30 -14.75
CA ARG A 659 -5.81 24.35 -13.97
C ARG A 659 -5.63 25.22 -12.72
N TYR A 660 -6.64 25.25 -11.85
CA TYR A 660 -6.55 25.90 -10.55
C TYR A 660 -5.33 25.40 -9.75
N PRO A 661 -4.52 26.29 -9.11
CA PRO A 661 -4.77 27.72 -8.93
C PRO A 661 -4.11 28.63 -9.98
N PHE A 662 -3.46 28.09 -11.01
CA PHE A 662 -2.61 28.89 -11.91
C PHE A 662 -3.32 29.34 -13.19
N LYS A 663 -4.20 28.51 -13.75
CA LYS A 663 -4.91 28.83 -14.99
C LYS A 663 -6.21 29.57 -14.67
N ALA A 664 -6.39 30.73 -15.28
CA ALA A 664 -7.65 31.46 -15.25
C ALA A 664 -8.73 30.74 -16.07
N GLU A 665 -10.00 30.95 -15.72
CA GLU A 665 -11.13 30.40 -16.46
C GLU A 665 -11.12 30.92 -17.91
N SER A 666 -11.21 29.99 -18.87
CA SER A 666 -11.33 30.31 -20.29
C SER A 666 -12.80 30.59 -20.65
N ARG A 667 -13.06 31.27 -21.77
CA ARG A 667 -14.44 31.45 -22.25
C ARG A 667 -15.13 30.11 -22.51
N CYS A 668 -14.38 29.13 -23.00
CA CYS A 668 -14.87 27.79 -23.34
C CYS A 668 -14.68 26.78 -22.20
N ASN A 669 -14.51 27.24 -20.94
CA ASN A 669 -14.32 26.38 -19.78
C ASN A 669 -15.48 25.36 -19.67
N PRO A 670 -15.22 24.06 -19.47
CA PRO A 670 -13.98 23.39 -19.05
C PRO A 670 -12.96 23.07 -20.14
N CYS A 671 -13.19 23.52 -21.37
CA CYS A 671 -12.24 23.42 -22.48
C CYS A 671 -11.40 24.70 -22.68
N GLU A 672 -10.52 24.66 -23.67
CA GLU A 672 -9.54 25.70 -23.99
C GLU A 672 -9.85 26.30 -25.37
N CYS A 673 -10.01 27.62 -25.40
CA CYS A 673 -10.14 28.37 -26.64
C CYS A 673 -8.98 29.36 -26.82
N GLU A 674 -8.49 29.44 -28.06
CA GLU A 674 -7.58 30.50 -28.52
C GLU A 674 -8.40 31.49 -29.34
N GLY A 675 -8.82 32.59 -28.71
CA GLY A 675 -9.87 33.44 -29.26
C GLY A 675 -11.21 32.70 -29.33
N SER A 676 -11.76 32.56 -30.54
CA SER A 676 -13.01 31.82 -30.84
C SER A 676 -12.78 30.39 -31.35
N VAL A 677 -11.53 29.91 -31.35
CA VAL A 677 -11.18 28.57 -31.83
C VAL A 677 -11.08 27.61 -30.65
N LEU A 678 -11.90 26.54 -30.65
CA LEU A 678 -11.82 25.46 -29.66
C LEU A 678 -10.62 24.57 -29.95
N THR A 679 -9.68 24.52 -29.01
CA THR A 679 -8.35 23.92 -29.22
C THR A 679 -8.11 22.59 -28.50
N SER A 680 -8.65 22.43 -27.29
CA SER A 680 -8.47 21.22 -26.47
C SER A 680 -9.47 21.19 -25.32
N CYS A 681 -9.94 20.01 -24.96
CA CYS A 681 -10.78 19.76 -23.79
C CYS A 681 -10.05 18.94 -22.71
N LYS A 682 -8.73 19.10 -22.58
CA LYS A 682 -7.91 18.34 -21.63
C LYS A 682 -8.38 18.45 -20.18
N LEU A 683 -8.72 19.66 -19.73
CA LEU A 683 -9.21 19.90 -18.37
C LEU A 683 -10.55 19.19 -18.12
N ALA A 684 -11.45 19.21 -19.09
CA ALA A 684 -12.69 18.45 -19.08
C ALA A 684 -12.45 16.94 -18.95
N GLY A 685 -11.39 16.41 -19.60
CA GLY A 685 -10.97 15.01 -19.47
C GLY A 685 -10.41 14.66 -18.10
N VAL A 686 -9.59 15.54 -17.51
CA VAL A 686 -9.12 15.38 -16.14
C VAL A 686 -10.28 15.44 -15.14
N ALA A 687 -11.20 16.38 -15.31
CA ALA A 687 -12.42 16.48 -14.51
C ALA A 687 -13.43 15.36 -14.82
N ARG A 688 -13.17 14.54 -15.84
CA ARG A 688 -13.98 13.41 -16.28
C ARG A 688 -15.43 13.81 -16.52
N VAL A 689 -15.65 14.95 -17.18
CA VAL A 689 -17.01 15.41 -17.47
C VAL A 689 -17.69 14.46 -18.46
N TRP A 690 -18.99 14.26 -18.27
CA TRP A 690 -19.85 13.43 -19.12
C TRP A 690 -20.78 14.27 -19.99
N SER A 691 -21.05 15.51 -19.59
CA SER A 691 -21.78 16.49 -20.37
C SER A 691 -20.88 17.71 -20.54
N LEU A 692 -20.74 18.16 -21.79
CA LEU A 692 -19.97 19.32 -22.15
C LEU A 692 -20.89 20.30 -22.87
N ASP A 693 -21.21 21.38 -22.17
CA ASP A 693 -21.99 22.49 -22.72
C ASP A 693 -21.06 23.63 -23.15
N LEU A 694 -20.89 23.77 -24.45
CA LEU A 694 -20.12 24.82 -25.09
C LEU A 694 -21.04 25.79 -25.83
N SER A 695 -22.31 25.87 -25.42
CA SER A 695 -23.30 26.73 -26.04
C SER A 695 -23.03 28.21 -25.70
N ASP A 696 -23.37 29.09 -26.64
CA ASP A 696 -23.25 30.55 -26.49
C ASP A 696 -21.83 31.00 -26.07
N LYS A 697 -20.78 30.42 -26.68
CA LYS A 697 -19.37 30.75 -26.39
C LYS A 697 -18.66 31.53 -27.51
N ASP A 698 -19.41 32.00 -28.51
CA ASP A 698 -18.88 32.59 -29.77
C ASP A 698 -17.79 31.71 -30.43
N ILE A 699 -17.97 30.39 -30.42
CA ILE A 699 -17.04 29.48 -31.09
C ILE A 699 -17.24 29.61 -32.60
N THR A 700 -16.15 29.82 -33.33
CA THR A 700 -16.16 29.93 -34.80
C THR A 700 -15.54 28.72 -35.48
N GLU A 701 -14.66 28.01 -34.78
CA GLU A 701 -13.94 26.85 -35.30
C GLU A 701 -13.67 25.84 -34.19
N VAL A 702 -13.76 24.55 -34.53
CA VAL A 702 -13.36 23.43 -33.66
C VAL A 702 -12.20 22.69 -34.32
N ARG A 703 -11.06 22.57 -33.62
CA ARG A 703 -9.93 21.79 -34.11
C ARG A 703 -10.27 20.29 -34.09
N SER A 704 -9.81 19.53 -35.08
CA SER A 704 -10.11 18.09 -35.21
C SER A 704 -9.73 17.27 -33.97
N ASP A 705 -8.67 17.66 -33.26
CA ASP A 705 -8.18 16.96 -32.08
C ASP A 705 -8.65 17.56 -30.74
N ALA A 706 -9.60 18.50 -30.77
CA ALA A 706 -10.07 19.21 -29.58
C ALA A 706 -10.65 18.27 -28.51
N PHE A 707 -11.30 17.18 -28.93
CA PHE A 707 -11.97 16.23 -28.05
C PHE A 707 -11.18 14.94 -27.75
N LYS A 708 -9.93 14.81 -28.21
CA LYS A 708 -9.12 13.59 -28.02
C LYS A 708 -8.94 13.17 -26.56
N ASP A 709 -8.91 14.15 -25.65
CA ASP A 709 -8.64 13.95 -24.22
C ASP A 709 -9.90 13.53 -23.43
N ILE A 710 -11.09 13.54 -24.05
CA ILE A 710 -12.40 13.25 -23.42
C ILE A 710 -13.14 12.05 -24.03
N LYS A 711 -12.47 11.30 -24.92
CA LYS A 711 -13.02 10.15 -25.66
C LYS A 711 -13.76 9.10 -24.83
N TYR A 712 -13.36 8.89 -23.57
CA TYR A 712 -13.91 7.85 -22.71
C TYR A 712 -14.87 8.37 -21.63
N THR A 713 -15.14 9.67 -21.59
CA THR A 713 -15.98 10.24 -20.52
C THR A 713 -17.21 10.92 -21.07
N LEU A 714 -17.13 11.47 -22.29
CA LEU A 714 -18.11 12.38 -22.83
C LEU A 714 -19.29 11.69 -23.51
N LEU A 715 -20.49 11.97 -23.02
CA LEU A 715 -21.75 11.43 -23.52
C LEU A 715 -22.58 12.51 -24.23
N ASN A 716 -22.55 13.73 -23.70
CA ASN A 716 -23.36 14.82 -24.23
C ASN A 716 -22.46 15.96 -24.69
N VAL A 717 -22.66 16.39 -25.92
CA VAL A 717 -21.99 17.56 -26.49
C VAL A 717 -23.05 18.55 -26.94
N TRP A 718 -23.01 19.74 -26.35
CA TRP A 718 -23.86 20.87 -26.73
C TRP A 718 -22.96 21.97 -27.29
N LEU A 719 -23.20 22.37 -28.53
CA LEU A 719 -22.48 23.45 -29.22
C LEU A 719 -23.46 24.54 -29.67
N ASP A 720 -24.58 24.67 -28.97
CA ASP A 720 -25.70 25.47 -29.43
C ASP A 720 -25.37 26.98 -29.46
N ASP A 721 -26.10 27.75 -30.27
CA ASP A 721 -25.98 29.20 -30.35
C ASP A 721 -24.59 29.74 -30.76
N ASN A 722 -23.67 28.88 -31.21
CA ASN A 722 -22.40 29.28 -31.80
C ASN A 722 -22.60 29.66 -33.28
N LYS A 723 -23.23 30.82 -33.52
CA LYS A 723 -23.60 31.30 -34.87
C LYS A 723 -22.43 31.47 -35.83
N GLY A 724 -21.22 31.67 -35.30
CA GLY A 724 -20.00 31.78 -36.08
C GLY A 724 -19.42 30.44 -36.54
N LEU A 725 -19.91 29.31 -35.99
CA LEU A 725 -19.46 27.97 -36.34
C LEU A 725 -20.11 27.51 -37.65
N MET A 726 -19.36 27.61 -38.74
CA MET A 726 -19.86 27.33 -40.10
C MET A 726 -19.58 25.91 -40.59
N SER A 727 -18.63 25.21 -39.97
CA SER A 727 -18.23 23.86 -40.36
C SER A 727 -17.57 23.15 -39.19
N LEU A 728 -17.61 21.81 -39.20
CA LEU A 728 -16.91 20.94 -38.27
C LEU A 728 -15.93 20.04 -39.04
N PRO A 729 -14.76 19.70 -38.47
CA PRO A 729 -13.90 18.68 -39.04
C PRO A 729 -14.65 17.34 -39.16
N PRO A 730 -14.45 16.57 -40.24
CA PRO A 730 -15.21 15.35 -40.50
C PRO A 730 -14.97 14.25 -39.45
N ASP A 731 -13.80 14.25 -38.82
CA ASP A 731 -13.30 13.28 -37.85
C ASP A 731 -13.44 13.75 -36.39
N VAL A 732 -14.03 14.92 -36.13
CA VAL A 732 -14.03 15.58 -34.82
C VAL A 732 -14.67 14.74 -33.70
N PHE A 733 -15.60 13.83 -34.04
CA PHE A 733 -16.30 12.96 -33.10
C PHE A 733 -15.89 11.49 -33.21
N ASP A 734 -14.94 11.13 -34.09
CA ASP A 734 -14.57 9.74 -34.38
C ASP A 734 -14.06 9.00 -33.14
N GLU A 735 -13.37 9.67 -32.23
CA GLU A 735 -12.87 9.06 -31.00
C GLU A 735 -13.90 9.03 -29.85
N LEU A 736 -15.05 9.71 -29.97
CA LEU A 736 -16.09 9.75 -28.92
C LEU A 736 -16.97 8.49 -28.97
N ASP A 737 -16.44 7.34 -28.57
CA ASP A 737 -17.11 6.03 -28.71
C ASP A 737 -18.40 5.89 -27.91
N VAL A 738 -18.53 6.68 -26.84
CA VAL A 738 -19.66 6.66 -25.90
C VAL A 738 -20.62 7.84 -26.06
N LEU A 739 -20.45 8.65 -27.11
CA LEU A 739 -21.34 9.77 -27.40
C LEU A 739 -22.80 9.29 -27.50
N MET A 740 -23.68 9.94 -26.74
CA MET A 740 -25.09 9.65 -26.63
C MET A 740 -25.94 10.78 -27.22
N ASN A 741 -25.61 12.03 -26.87
CA ASN A 741 -26.34 13.22 -27.26
C ASN A 741 -25.41 14.20 -28.00
N LEU A 742 -25.85 14.68 -29.16
CA LEU A 742 -25.18 15.76 -29.88
C LEU A 742 -26.20 16.85 -30.23
N SER A 743 -25.87 18.08 -29.86
CA SER A 743 -26.65 19.26 -30.20
C SER A 743 -25.79 20.31 -30.91
N LEU A 744 -26.29 20.76 -32.05
CA LEU A 744 -25.69 21.78 -32.91
C LEU A 744 -26.70 22.90 -33.20
N MET A 745 -27.69 23.09 -32.34
CA MET A 745 -28.83 23.99 -32.58
C MET A 745 -28.34 25.42 -32.80
N ARG A 746 -28.98 26.13 -33.73
CA ARG A 746 -28.72 27.55 -34.01
C ARG A 746 -27.25 27.85 -34.35
N THR A 747 -26.55 26.90 -34.97
CA THR A 747 -25.21 27.09 -35.54
C THR A 747 -25.26 27.30 -37.06
N GLY A 748 -24.15 27.74 -37.65
CA GLY A 748 -24.02 27.96 -39.10
C GLY A 748 -23.57 26.72 -39.90
N VAL A 749 -23.48 25.55 -39.26
CA VAL A 749 -22.96 24.33 -39.87
C VAL A 749 -23.91 23.84 -40.97
N THR A 750 -23.37 23.59 -42.16
CA THR A 750 -24.13 23.15 -43.34
C THR A 750 -24.05 21.65 -43.61
N GLU A 751 -23.03 20.97 -43.07
CA GLU A 751 -22.80 19.53 -43.24
C GLU A 751 -22.49 18.87 -41.90
N LEU A 752 -23.12 17.74 -41.61
CA LEU A 752 -22.90 16.98 -40.38
C LEU A 752 -21.68 16.06 -40.54
N PRO A 753 -20.73 16.03 -39.57
CA PRO A 753 -19.66 15.04 -39.56
C PRO A 753 -20.22 13.61 -39.41
N SER A 754 -19.40 12.61 -39.76
CA SER A 754 -19.82 11.21 -39.68
C SER A 754 -20.09 10.79 -38.22
N LEU A 755 -21.23 10.14 -37.99
CA LEU A 755 -21.59 9.53 -36.70
C LEU A 755 -21.76 8.01 -36.84
N ALA A 756 -21.19 7.44 -37.91
CA ALA A 756 -21.29 6.02 -38.22
C ALA A 756 -20.60 5.17 -37.14
N GLY A 757 -21.21 4.05 -36.78
CA GLY A 757 -20.64 3.09 -35.82
C GLY A 757 -20.71 3.52 -34.35
N LYS A 758 -21.32 4.66 -34.02
CA LYS A 758 -21.51 5.12 -32.63
C LYS A 758 -22.59 4.32 -31.91
N LYS A 759 -22.16 3.26 -31.23
CA LYS A 759 -23.03 2.24 -30.60
C LYS A 759 -23.92 2.74 -29.46
N TYR A 760 -23.68 3.95 -28.94
CA TYR A 760 -24.44 4.54 -27.84
C TYR A 760 -25.15 5.84 -28.23
N PHE A 761 -25.04 6.26 -29.50
CA PHE A 761 -25.61 7.52 -29.95
C PHE A 761 -27.12 7.40 -30.09
N GLU A 762 -27.87 8.18 -29.31
CA GLU A 762 -29.33 8.10 -29.19
C GLU A 762 -30.04 9.36 -29.68
N ASN A 763 -29.49 10.56 -29.42
CA ASN A 763 -30.20 11.82 -29.59
C ASN A 763 -29.41 12.83 -30.43
N LEU A 764 -30.06 13.38 -31.44
CA LEU A 764 -29.48 14.39 -32.34
C LEU A 764 -30.38 15.63 -32.41
N PHE A 765 -29.83 16.82 -32.12
CA PHE A 765 -30.56 18.09 -32.14
C PHE A 765 -29.93 19.06 -33.15
N LEU A 766 -30.71 19.49 -34.14
CA LEU A 766 -30.28 20.29 -35.30
C LEU A 766 -31.15 21.53 -35.53
N ASP A 767 -31.93 21.93 -34.53
CA ASP A 767 -32.92 22.99 -34.69
C ASP A 767 -32.29 24.33 -35.12
N GLY A 768 -32.89 24.98 -36.11
CA GLY A 768 -32.45 26.29 -36.60
C GLY A 768 -31.13 26.27 -37.39
N MET A 769 -30.69 25.11 -37.87
CA MET A 769 -29.52 24.96 -38.76
C MET A 769 -29.87 25.14 -40.24
N ASN A 770 -28.85 25.23 -41.10
CA ASN A 770 -29.01 25.36 -42.55
C ASN A 770 -28.52 24.12 -43.32
N ILE A 771 -28.71 22.93 -42.75
CA ILE A 771 -28.37 21.65 -43.38
C ILE A 771 -29.43 21.32 -44.44
N SER A 772 -29.01 20.92 -45.64
CA SER A 772 -29.93 20.53 -46.72
C SER A 772 -30.36 19.07 -46.69
N SER A 773 -29.49 18.16 -46.24
CA SER A 773 -29.76 16.71 -46.19
C SER A 773 -28.76 16.01 -45.26
N ILE A 774 -29.15 14.88 -44.66
CA ILE A 774 -28.25 14.01 -43.90
C ILE A 774 -28.03 12.73 -44.71
N PRO A 775 -26.80 12.42 -45.17
CA PRO A 775 -26.54 11.17 -45.89
C PRO A 775 -26.84 9.94 -45.04
N GLY A 776 -27.42 8.90 -45.64
CA GLY A 776 -27.81 7.67 -44.90
C GLY A 776 -26.65 6.89 -44.28
N ASP A 777 -25.43 7.05 -44.78
CA ASP A 777 -24.24 6.44 -44.19
C ASP A 777 -23.75 7.19 -42.93
N THR A 778 -24.10 8.47 -42.76
CA THR A 778 -23.69 9.31 -41.61
C THR A 778 -24.15 8.72 -40.27
N LEU A 779 -25.29 8.02 -40.26
CA LEU A 779 -25.89 7.46 -39.05
C LEU A 779 -25.81 5.93 -39.00
N ALA A 780 -25.12 5.30 -39.95
CA ALA A 780 -25.11 3.85 -40.11
C ALA A 780 -24.53 3.13 -38.88
N GLY A 781 -25.27 2.17 -38.33
CA GLY A 781 -24.83 1.39 -37.16
C GLY A 781 -24.89 2.14 -35.83
N SER A 782 -25.51 3.33 -35.79
CA SER A 782 -25.85 4.03 -34.55
C SER A 782 -27.10 3.45 -33.87
N ARG A 783 -27.34 3.84 -32.62
CA ARG A 783 -28.55 3.51 -31.84
C ARG A 783 -29.54 4.67 -31.79
N LEU A 784 -29.56 5.49 -32.83
CA LEU A 784 -30.34 6.73 -32.87
C LEU A 784 -31.82 6.44 -32.60
N ARG A 785 -32.39 7.12 -31.60
CA ARG A 785 -33.79 7.03 -31.18
C ARG A 785 -34.55 8.31 -31.51
N PHE A 786 -33.92 9.46 -31.31
CA PHE A 786 -34.58 10.76 -31.37
C PHE A 786 -33.78 11.74 -32.24
N VAL A 787 -34.49 12.42 -33.16
CA VAL A 787 -33.92 13.45 -34.03
C VAL A 787 -34.80 14.69 -34.01
N HIS A 788 -34.23 15.82 -33.56
CA HIS A 788 -34.88 17.14 -33.58
C HIS A 788 -34.31 17.98 -34.71
N ALA A 789 -35.17 18.37 -35.64
CA ALA A 789 -34.82 18.92 -36.93
C ALA A 789 -35.85 19.99 -37.35
N THR A 790 -36.07 20.98 -36.49
CA THR A 790 -37.05 22.05 -36.68
C THR A 790 -36.42 23.37 -37.14
N ASN A 791 -37.22 24.23 -37.77
CA ASN A 791 -36.81 25.53 -38.28
C ASN A 791 -35.59 25.49 -39.22
N MET A 792 -35.47 24.43 -40.03
CA MET A 792 -34.43 24.29 -41.03
C MET A 792 -34.98 24.57 -42.44
N PRO A 793 -34.71 25.75 -43.03
CA PRO A 793 -35.42 26.22 -44.23
C PRO A 793 -35.12 25.43 -45.51
N ASN A 794 -33.95 24.77 -45.58
CA ASN A 794 -33.48 24.04 -46.75
C ASN A 794 -33.42 22.51 -46.56
N PHE A 795 -33.86 22.02 -45.40
CA PHE A 795 -33.76 20.60 -45.07
C PHE A 795 -34.75 19.78 -45.89
N GLN A 796 -34.25 18.73 -46.54
CA GLN A 796 -35.04 17.72 -47.22
C GLN A 796 -34.79 16.37 -46.55
N LEU A 797 -35.87 15.74 -46.08
CA LEU A 797 -35.80 14.41 -45.50
C LEU A 797 -35.89 13.37 -46.63
N ASP A 798 -34.88 12.50 -46.74
CA ASP A 798 -34.90 11.33 -47.62
C ASP A 798 -35.10 10.05 -46.80
N ALA A 799 -35.92 9.11 -47.27
CA ALA A 799 -36.13 7.79 -46.67
C ALA A 799 -34.80 7.03 -46.47
N ALA A 800 -33.83 7.24 -47.37
CA ALA A 800 -32.52 6.62 -47.28
C ALA A 800 -31.71 7.07 -46.03
N THR A 801 -32.01 8.24 -45.46
CA THR A 801 -31.32 8.82 -44.29
C THR A 801 -31.33 7.89 -43.09
N PHE A 802 -32.47 7.25 -42.85
CA PHE A 802 -32.72 6.42 -41.66
C PHE A 802 -32.85 4.93 -41.97
N ALA A 803 -32.62 4.51 -43.22
CA ALA A 803 -32.74 3.12 -43.64
C ALA A 803 -31.84 2.15 -42.84
N ARG A 804 -30.77 2.65 -42.23
CA ARG A 804 -29.79 1.88 -41.44
C ARG A 804 -29.88 2.11 -39.93
N THR A 805 -30.85 2.87 -39.44
CA THR A 805 -31.10 3.13 -38.01
C THR A 805 -32.33 2.35 -37.54
N ARG A 806 -32.11 1.16 -36.97
CA ARG A 806 -33.20 0.22 -36.61
C ARG A 806 -33.91 0.53 -35.27
N GLN A 807 -33.43 1.51 -34.53
CA GLN A 807 -33.90 1.85 -33.18
C GLN A 807 -34.56 3.23 -33.12
N LEU A 808 -34.83 3.82 -34.29
CA LEU A 808 -35.42 5.13 -34.41
C LEU A 808 -36.86 5.09 -33.87
N GLU A 809 -37.18 5.99 -32.95
CA GLU A 809 -38.50 6.07 -32.30
C GLU A 809 -39.27 7.28 -32.78
N ALA A 810 -38.63 8.46 -32.84
CA ALA A 810 -39.28 9.67 -33.33
C ALA A 810 -38.32 10.63 -34.03
N VAL A 811 -38.87 11.32 -35.04
CA VAL A 811 -38.20 12.41 -35.77
C VAL A 811 -39.11 13.63 -35.74
N TRP A 812 -38.67 14.70 -35.08
CA TRP A 812 -39.36 15.98 -35.04
C TRP A 812 -38.87 16.88 -36.16
N ILE A 813 -39.77 17.26 -37.05
CA ILE A 813 -39.47 18.12 -38.19
C ILE A 813 -40.46 19.28 -38.20
N GLY A 814 -39.99 20.48 -38.50
CA GLY A 814 -40.85 21.67 -38.58
C GLY A 814 -40.27 22.71 -39.51
N GLY A 815 -41.03 23.18 -40.50
CA GLY A 815 -40.56 24.13 -41.49
C GLY A 815 -41.49 24.24 -42.70
N SER A 816 -41.23 25.22 -43.57
CA SER A 816 -42.11 25.57 -44.70
C SER A 816 -42.04 24.62 -45.91
N ASN A 817 -41.08 23.68 -45.97
CA ASN A 817 -40.80 22.85 -47.15
C ASN A 817 -40.59 21.34 -46.88
N THR A 818 -40.83 20.85 -45.67
CA THR A 818 -40.59 19.44 -45.30
C THR A 818 -41.91 18.66 -45.24
N ASN A 819 -42.04 17.63 -46.07
CA ASN A 819 -43.10 16.62 -45.97
C ASN A 819 -42.57 15.41 -45.19
N CYS A 820 -43.39 14.82 -44.32
CA CYS A 820 -43.04 13.54 -43.69
C CYS A 820 -42.87 12.47 -44.78
N VAL A 821 -41.77 11.74 -44.71
CA VAL A 821 -41.47 10.59 -45.58
C VAL A 821 -41.72 9.32 -44.77
N GLU A 822 -42.02 8.21 -45.45
CA GLU A 822 -42.16 6.90 -44.83
C GLU A 822 -40.85 6.52 -44.10
N LEU A 823 -40.95 6.38 -42.77
CA LEU A 823 -39.83 6.05 -41.89
C LEU A 823 -39.76 4.51 -41.67
N PRO A 824 -38.64 3.96 -41.15
CA PRO A 824 -38.54 2.53 -40.81
C PRO A 824 -39.69 2.07 -39.89
N HIS A 825 -40.08 0.78 -39.99
CA HIS A 825 -41.33 0.15 -39.55
C HIS A 825 -41.94 0.45 -38.16
N GLU A 826 -41.33 1.27 -37.30
CA GLU A 826 -41.84 1.62 -35.96
C GLU A 826 -41.62 3.10 -35.57
N ALA A 827 -40.96 3.91 -36.42
CA ALA A 827 -40.60 5.29 -36.12
C ALA A 827 -41.69 6.29 -36.51
N ALA A 828 -42.01 7.25 -35.63
CA ALA A 828 -42.99 8.30 -35.91
C ALA A 828 -42.34 9.57 -36.48
N CYS A 829 -42.92 10.13 -37.55
CA CYS A 829 -42.63 11.50 -38.00
C CYS A 829 -43.57 12.48 -37.30
N VAL A 830 -43.03 13.43 -36.54
CA VAL A 830 -43.80 14.42 -35.77
C VAL A 830 -43.61 15.79 -36.40
N ASP A 831 -44.64 16.30 -37.08
CA ASP A 831 -44.66 17.65 -37.65
C ASP A 831 -45.09 18.67 -36.57
N HIS A 832 -44.22 19.62 -36.23
CA HIS A 832 -44.47 20.67 -35.24
C HIS A 832 -45.58 21.68 -35.63
N ARG A 833 -46.17 21.60 -36.84
CA ARG A 833 -47.43 22.28 -37.15
C ARG A 833 -48.60 21.76 -36.29
N CYS A 834 -48.47 20.58 -35.68
CA CYS A 834 -49.34 20.12 -34.60
C CYS A 834 -48.97 20.82 -33.29
N ARG A 835 -49.91 21.64 -32.78
CA ARG A 835 -49.67 22.56 -31.66
C ARG A 835 -49.60 21.82 -30.32
N PHE A 836 -48.46 21.85 -29.64
CA PHE A 836 -48.40 21.90 -28.18
C PHE A 836 -47.20 22.75 -27.70
N ILE A 837 -47.47 23.50 -26.63
CA ILE A 837 -46.59 24.46 -25.94
C ILE A 837 -45.92 23.73 -24.78
N GLU A 838 -44.59 23.69 -24.76
CA GLU A 838 -43.73 24.09 -23.63
C GLU A 838 -42.26 24.01 -24.08
N GLU A 839 -41.44 24.96 -23.63
CA GLU A 839 -40.01 25.06 -23.98
C GLU A 839 -39.28 23.74 -23.67
N LEU A 840 -38.60 23.19 -24.68
CA LEU A 840 -37.58 22.17 -24.47
C LEU A 840 -36.40 22.86 -23.79
N ASP A 841 -36.34 22.76 -22.46
CA ASP A 841 -35.12 23.09 -21.73
C ASP A 841 -34.17 21.90 -21.85
N ALA A 842 -33.09 22.06 -22.63
CA ALA A 842 -32.11 21.02 -22.93
C ALA A 842 -31.45 20.45 -21.66
N GLU A 843 -31.51 21.18 -20.54
CA GLU A 843 -30.94 20.76 -19.25
C GLU A 843 -31.76 19.70 -18.49
N TYR A 844 -33.03 19.46 -18.83
CA TYR A 844 -33.92 18.55 -18.09
C TYR A 844 -34.64 17.55 -19.00
N PHE A 845 -33.94 16.52 -19.45
CA PHE A 845 -34.58 15.38 -20.11
C PHE A 845 -35.25 14.44 -19.09
N ILE A 846 -36.42 14.84 -18.57
CA ILE A 846 -37.41 13.94 -17.95
C ILE A 846 -38.66 13.96 -18.83
N TYR A 847 -38.94 12.85 -19.50
CA TYR A 847 -40.15 12.64 -20.30
C TYR A 847 -41.41 12.83 -19.44
N ARG A 848 -42.31 13.74 -19.84
CA ARG A 848 -43.75 13.55 -19.60
C ARG A 848 -44.34 12.83 -20.81
N GLU A 849 -45.13 11.79 -20.54
CA GLU A 849 -45.74 10.89 -21.51
C GLU A 849 -46.39 11.62 -22.70
N PHE A 850 -46.07 11.14 -23.90
CA PHE A 850 -46.78 11.48 -25.12
C PHE A 850 -48.12 10.73 -25.13
N GLN A 851 -49.25 11.45 -25.03
CA GLN A 851 -50.56 10.87 -25.32
C GLN A 851 -50.76 10.83 -26.84
N LYS A 852 -50.60 9.63 -27.41
CA LYS A 852 -50.80 9.28 -28.82
C LYS A 852 -52.12 9.83 -29.41
N ASP A 853 -53.14 10.00 -28.58
CA ASP A 853 -54.52 10.29 -28.98
C ASP A 853 -54.80 11.76 -29.34
N THR A 854 -53.83 12.69 -29.20
CA THR A 854 -54.08 14.13 -29.45
C THR A 854 -53.65 14.64 -30.82
N CYS A 855 -52.88 13.89 -31.61
CA CYS A 855 -52.54 14.28 -32.99
C CYS A 855 -53.63 13.91 -34.01
N GLU A 856 -54.37 12.82 -33.79
CA GLU A 856 -55.37 12.32 -34.77
C GLU A 856 -56.62 13.21 -34.88
N ALA A 857 -56.94 14.02 -33.87
CA ALA A 857 -58.23 14.71 -33.80
C ALA A 857 -58.30 16.06 -34.56
N SER A 858 -57.22 16.59 -35.14
CA SER A 858 -57.21 17.97 -35.67
C SER A 858 -56.86 18.16 -37.15
N TYR A 859 -56.61 17.10 -37.91
CA TYR A 859 -56.21 17.21 -39.32
C TYR A 859 -56.87 16.16 -40.24
N ASP A 860 -58.20 16.08 -40.21
CA ASP A 860 -58.95 15.58 -41.36
C ASP A 860 -58.81 16.61 -42.52
N GLY A 861 -57.87 16.38 -43.44
CA GLY A 861 -57.88 17.07 -44.74
C GLY A 861 -56.56 17.55 -45.36
N ALA A 862 -55.38 17.07 -44.95
CA ALA A 862 -54.14 17.37 -45.69
C ALA A 862 -53.81 16.28 -46.73
N PRO A 863 -53.68 16.60 -48.03
CA PRO A 863 -53.30 15.62 -49.04
C PRO A 863 -51.80 15.30 -48.92
N GLY A 864 -51.45 14.05 -48.67
CA GLY A 864 -50.06 13.57 -48.81
C GLY A 864 -49.54 12.62 -47.75
N CYS A 865 -50.22 12.43 -46.62
CA CYS A 865 -49.91 11.35 -45.69
C CYS A 865 -50.82 10.16 -46.02
N GLY A 866 -50.31 9.21 -46.82
CA GLY A 866 -50.99 7.93 -47.05
C GLY A 866 -51.00 7.06 -45.79
N GLU A 867 -51.96 6.13 -45.75
CA GLU A 867 -52.25 5.18 -44.67
C GLU A 867 -51.03 4.44 -44.08
#